data_AF-A0A652YN03-F1
#
_entry.id   AF-A0A652YN03-F1
#
_cell.length_a   1.000
_cell.length_b   1.000
_cell.length_c   1.000
_cell.angle_alpha   90.00
_cell.angle_beta   90.00
_cell.angle_gamma   90.00
#
_symmetry.space_group_name_H-M   'P 1'
#
loop_
_entity.id
_entity.type
_entity.pdbx_description
1 polymer ?
#
loop_
_entity_poly.entity_id
_entity_poly.type
_entity_poly.pdbx_seq_one_letter_code
_entity_poly.pdbx_strand_id
1 'polypeptide(L)'
;MTRAPASPLGRRMSEIPEALASRDQLTALVRSRQPAVFLDFDGTLSNIVNDPAAATLVDGVAHELARLAHCCPVGVISGRDLSDIQTRVGMTGIWYAGSHGFEVVGPGGHHYRNDTALSSVPDLERATHMLRDRLSSIPGVVVEHKNFTVAVHYRTVDMDMVDEVVATVHKVADRAGLRVTSGRKVAELRPDVDWDKGQTLDWILDHLTDTDNVLPIYIGDDFTDEDAFAAVADLGVGIVVRHFEDGDRRSAARFAVDSPDEVCHLLQWLADLLGSHSATVPEPSDPWTVFFDGYDPNTEKLREALCTVGNGAFATRGCAPESSAGAGHYPGTYASGIFNRLQDEITGSTLDNESMVNLPNWLPVTFRIDGGPWFKLDTAEVLEFHQYFDLRRAILTRRFRIRDNAGHTTTIVQRRFVAMHLSHACALEMTIVAENWSGRLEIRSELDGTVENTLVERYRGLSSRHLALTKAAALSNDSVLLVVQTNQSRIPVAMAARNTVWRDGDPFPSRYRLVEGDGRIGHDITVDLDTGCSVTLEKMVTVFTGRDHAVSEPADEAERWLSRLGRFDVVLDRHVLALVSLWDRMGIDFEGHGHALRVVRFHALHVLQSVSPNTADRDVGVPARGLHGEAYRGHIFWDELFVFSVLNLRMPTLTRSLLRYRYRRLGEARRAASEAGHQGAMFPWQSGSDGREESQQLHLNPRSGRWHPDPSRRQHHIGIAIAYNVWQYYQVTGDMEYLIDCGAEVLVEIARFYASLTSFD
;
A
#
# COMPACT_ATOMS: atom_id res chain seq x y z
N MET A 1 16.81 12.53 -19.25
CA MET A 1 16.74 11.52 -20.34
C MET A 1 15.32 11.51 -20.88
N THR A 2 15.13 11.82 -22.15
CA THR A 2 13.85 11.66 -22.86
C THR A 2 13.58 10.17 -23.06
N ARG A 3 12.45 9.66 -22.55
CA ARG A 3 11.96 8.32 -22.92
C ARG A 3 11.64 8.30 -24.41
N ALA A 4 11.99 7.21 -25.09
CA ALA A 4 11.52 6.97 -26.45
C ALA A 4 10.00 6.77 -26.45
N PRO A 5 9.27 7.24 -27.47
CA PRO A 5 7.85 6.95 -27.61
C PRO A 5 7.65 5.45 -27.86
N ALA A 6 6.56 4.90 -27.31
CA ALA A 6 6.16 3.53 -27.61
C ALA A 6 5.78 3.39 -29.10
N SER A 7 6.04 2.21 -29.67
CA SER A 7 5.63 1.86 -31.02
C SER A 7 4.09 1.83 -31.12
N PRO A 8 3.46 2.51 -32.10
CA PRO A 8 2.00 2.42 -32.33
C PRO A 8 1.53 1.05 -32.84
N LEU A 9 2.47 0.15 -33.16
CA LEU A 9 2.18 -1.22 -33.61
C LEU A 9 2.24 -2.17 -32.41
N GLY A 10 1.07 -2.65 -31.98
CA GLY A 10 0.88 -3.58 -30.85
C GLY A 10 1.64 -4.91 -30.99
N ARG A 11 1.76 -5.65 -29.88
CA ARG A 11 2.51 -6.93 -29.81
C ARG A 11 1.75 -8.07 -30.44
N ARG A 12 2.43 -9.15 -30.85
CA ARG A 12 1.76 -10.42 -31.19
C ARG A 12 1.11 -11.00 -29.94
N MET A 13 -0.09 -11.58 -30.05
CA MET A 13 -0.82 -12.11 -28.89
C MET A 13 -0.02 -13.16 -28.10
N SER A 14 0.83 -13.95 -28.76
CA SER A 14 1.77 -14.88 -28.11
C SER A 14 2.91 -14.23 -27.30
N GLU A 15 3.20 -12.94 -27.54
CA GLU A 15 4.25 -12.16 -26.84
C GLU A 15 3.70 -11.33 -25.67
N ILE A 16 2.38 -11.33 -25.46
CA ILE A 16 1.70 -10.59 -24.39
C ILE A 16 1.79 -11.39 -23.07
N PRO A 17 2.14 -10.78 -21.93
CA PRO A 17 2.21 -11.49 -20.66
C PRO A 17 0.82 -11.94 -20.18
N GLU A 18 0.76 -13.15 -19.63
CA GLU A 18 -0.47 -13.75 -19.09
C GLU A 18 -0.87 -13.06 -17.77
N ALA A 19 -2.16 -12.76 -17.60
CA ALA A 19 -2.67 -11.84 -16.59
C ALA A 19 -2.61 -12.44 -15.17
N LEU A 20 -2.94 -13.72 -15.00
CA LEU A 20 -2.91 -14.41 -13.71
C LEU A 20 -1.47 -14.70 -13.28
N ALA A 21 -0.56 -14.98 -14.22
CA ALA A 21 0.88 -14.97 -13.96
C ALA A 21 1.42 -13.58 -13.58
N SER A 22 0.77 -12.50 -14.03
CA SER A 22 1.19 -11.10 -13.80
C SER A 22 0.48 -10.40 -12.63
N ARG A 23 -0.16 -11.16 -11.73
CA ARG A 23 -1.02 -10.65 -10.64
C ARG A 23 -0.39 -9.56 -9.77
N ASP A 24 0.91 -9.57 -9.48
CA ASP A 24 1.53 -8.51 -8.66
C ASP A 24 1.57 -7.16 -9.41
N GLN A 25 1.75 -7.15 -10.74
CA GLN A 25 1.68 -5.92 -11.55
C GLN A 25 0.24 -5.39 -11.65
N LEU A 26 -0.74 -6.28 -11.81
CA LEU A 26 -2.15 -5.89 -11.80
C LEU A 26 -2.59 -5.42 -10.40
N THR A 27 -2.14 -6.08 -9.32
CA THR A 27 -2.37 -5.66 -7.92
C THR A 27 -1.89 -4.23 -7.69
N ALA A 28 -0.70 -3.90 -8.18
CA ALA A 28 -0.12 -2.57 -8.08
C ALA A 28 -0.99 -1.50 -8.73
N LEU A 29 -1.52 -1.78 -9.93
CA LEU A 29 -2.39 -0.86 -10.67
C LEU A 29 -3.77 -0.74 -10.00
N VAL A 30 -4.41 -1.87 -9.70
CA VAL A 30 -5.76 -1.95 -9.09
C VAL A 30 -5.80 -1.34 -7.68
N ARG A 31 -4.67 -1.30 -6.96
CA ARG A 31 -4.55 -0.58 -5.67
C ARG A 31 -4.06 0.86 -5.79
N SER A 32 -3.84 1.38 -7.01
CA SER A 32 -3.33 2.75 -7.24
C SER A 32 -4.40 3.80 -7.50
N ARG A 33 -5.56 3.33 -7.97
CA ARG A 33 -6.66 4.04 -8.61
C ARG A 33 -7.90 3.15 -8.49
N GLN A 34 -9.08 3.71 -8.38
CA GLN A 34 -10.32 2.93 -8.27
C GLN A 34 -10.58 2.21 -9.61
N PRO A 35 -10.62 0.88 -9.68
CA PRO A 35 -10.88 0.20 -10.94
C PRO A 35 -12.30 0.45 -11.43
N ALA A 36 -12.49 0.43 -12.75
CA ALA A 36 -13.76 0.25 -13.41
C ALA A 36 -13.58 -0.84 -14.48
N VAL A 37 -14.37 -1.91 -14.41
CA VAL A 37 -14.15 -3.14 -15.18
C VAL A 37 -15.17 -3.25 -16.32
N PHE A 38 -14.68 -3.36 -17.55
CA PHE A 38 -15.47 -3.39 -18.77
C PHE A 38 -15.16 -4.65 -19.57
N LEU A 39 -16.19 -5.32 -20.09
CA LEU A 39 -16.06 -6.63 -20.72
C LEU A 39 -16.86 -6.71 -22.02
N ASP A 40 -16.30 -7.35 -23.05
CA ASP A 40 -17.14 -7.94 -24.11
C ASP A 40 -17.90 -9.17 -23.60
N PHE A 41 -18.93 -9.60 -24.33
CA PHE A 41 -19.73 -10.77 -23.99
C PHE A 41 -19.38 -12.04 -24.77
N ASP A 42 -19.25 -11.98 -26.10
CA ASP A 42 -19.10 -13.15 -26.97
C ASP A 42 -17.62 -13.51 -27.06
N GLY A 43 -17.21 -14.70 -26.62
CA GLY A 43 -15.78 -15.06 -26.58
C GLY A 43 -15.02 -14.52 -25.36
N THR A 44 -15.65 -13.67 -24.53
CA THR A 44 -15.10 -13.15 -23.28
C THR A 44 -15.88 -13.62 -22.04
N LEU A 45 -17.16 -13.27 -21.91
CA LEU A 45 -18.02 -13.73 -20.80
C LEU A 45 -18.78 -15.04 -21.12
N SER A 46 -18.85 -15.39 -22.40
CA SER A 46 -19.50 -16.59 -22.93
C SER A 46 -18.56 -17.31 -23.90
N ASN A 47 -18.69 -18.63 -24.00
CA ASN A 47 -17.95 -19.40 -25.00
C ASN A 47 -18.48 -19.14 -26.41
N ILE A 48 -17.61 -19.05 -27.40
CA ILE A 48 -18.00 -18.90 -28.81
C ILE A 48 -18.78 -20.15 -29.25
N VAL A 49 -20.04 -19.96 -29.63
CA VAL A 49 -20.96 -21.03 -30.05
C VAL A 49 -21.40 -20.85 -31.51
N ASN A 50 -21.67 -21.97 -32.18
CA ASN A 50 -22.12 -21.97 -33.59
C ASN A 50 -23.49 -21.33 -33.81
N ASP A 51 -24.34 -21.32 -32.78
CA ASP A 51 -25.63 -20.62 -32.76
C ASP A 51 -25.54 -19.45 -31.77
N PRO A 52 -25.47 -18.19 -32.23
CA PRO A 52 -25.40 -17.01 -31.35
C PRO A 52 -26.60 -16.88 -30.40
N ALA A 53 -27.74 -17.51 -30.68
CA ALA A 53 -28.88 -17.51 -29.78
C ALA A 53 -28.63 -18.38 -28.52
N ALA A 54 -27.74 -19.38 -28.62
CA ALA A 54 -27.41 -20.32 -27.56
C ALA A 54 -26.27 -19.84 -26.61
N ALA A 55 -25.68 -18.66 -26.85
CA ALA A 55 -24.59 -18.13 -26.03
C ALA A 55 -25.05 -17.80 -24.60
N THR A 56 -24.51 -18.50 -23.61
CA THR A 56 -24.75 -18.25 -22.18
C THR A 56 -23.44 -17.87 -21.49
N LEU A 57 -23.53 -17.16 -20.36
CA LEU A 57 -22.39 -16.92 -19.49
C LEU A 57 -21.69 -18.24 -19.12
N VAL A 58 -20.37 -18.19 -18.99
CA VAL A 58 -19.58 -19.28 -18.40
C VAL A 58 -19.93 -19.44 -16.91
N ASP A 59 -19.85 -20.67 -16.40
CA ASP A 59 -20.16 -20.98 -15.01
C ASP A 59 -19.31 -20.12 -14.05
N GLY A 60 -19.96 -19.57 -13.01
CA GLY A 60 -19.34 -18.66 -12.04
C GLY A 60 -19.29 -17.19 -12.44
N VAL A 61 -19.25 -16.84 -13.74
CA VAL A 61 -19.10 -15.44 -14.20
C VAL A 61 -20.16 -14.50 -13.62
N ALA A 62 -21.44 -14.92 -13.62
CA ALA A 62 -22.53 -14.12 -13.05
C ALA A 62 -22.35 -13.82 -11.55
N HIS A 63 -21.71 -14.73 -10.80
CA HIS A 63 -21.40 -14.53 -9.39
C HIS A 63 -20.28 -13.52 -9.20
N GLU A 64 -19.19 -13.65 -9.96
CA GLU A 64 -18.02 -12.76 -9.83
C GLU A 64 -18.30 -11.34 -10.35
N LEU A 65 -19.08 -11.18 -11.43
CA LEU A 65 -19.59 -9.88 -11.87
C LEU A 65 -20.45 -9.23 -10.78
N ALA A 66 -21.32 -9.98 -10.11
CA ALA A 66 -22.13 -9.46 -9.02
C ALA A 66 -21.27 -9.02 -7.83
N ARG A 67 -20.21 -9.77 -7.48
CA ARG A 67 -19.25 -9.37 -6.44
C ARG A 67 -18.48 -8.10 -6.83
N LEU A 68 -18.01 -8.00 -8.07
CA LEU A 68 -17.31 -6.82 -8.57
C LEU A 68 -18.19 -5.57 -8.57
N ALA A 69 -19.46 -5.69 -8.97
CA ALA A 69 -20.40 -4.57 -8.99
C ALA A 69 -20.67 -3.96 -7.60
N HIS A 70 -20.38 -4.68 -6.50
CA HIS A 70 -20.41 -4.11 -5.14
C HIS A 70 -19.14 -3.34 -4.77
N CYS A 71 -18.04 -3.51 -5.50
CA CYS A 71 -16.73 -2.95 -5.19
C CYS A 71 -16.28 -1.85 -6.17
N CYS A 72 -16.73 -1.92 -7.43
CA CYS A 72 -16.34 -1.02 -8.51
C CYS A 72 -17.44 -0.92 -9.59
N PRO A 73 -17.43 0.14 -10.41
CA PRO A 73 -18.23 0.17 -11.65
C PRO A 73 -17.88 -1.03 -12.54
N VAL A 74 -18.91 -1.75 -12.99
CA VAL A 74 -18.81 -2.84 -13.96
C VAL A 74 -19.65 -2.48 -15.19
N GLY A 75 -19.15 -2.81 -16.38
CA GLY A 75 -19.86 -2.61 -17.64
C GLY A 75 -19.69 -3.77 -18.62
N VAL A 76 -20.73 -4.06 -19.41
CA VAL A 76 -20.68 -5.02 -20.51
C VAL A 76 -20.94 -4.27 -21.82
N ILE A 77 -19.99 -4.32 -22.76
CA ILE A 77 -20.03 -3.63 -24.05
C ILE A 77 -20.07 -4.70 -25.15
N SER A 78 -21.13 -4.75 -25.97
CA SER A 78 -21.33 -5.84 -26.93
C SER A 78 -21.89 -5.35 -28.27
N GLY A 79 -21.63 -6.13 -29.33
CA GLY A 79 -22.30 -5.98 -30.63
C GLY A 79 -23.78 -6.41 -30.64
N ARG A 80 -24.26 -7.10 -29.60
CA ARG A 80 -25.66 -7.56 -29.48
C ARG A 80 -26.64 -6.42 -29.20
N ASP A 81 -27.90 -6.60 -29.63
CA ASP A 81 -28.98 -5.66 -29.27
C ASP A 81 -29.08 -5.52 -27.74
N LEU A 82 -29.34 -4.31 -27.24
CA LEU A 82 -29.26 -4.00 -25.81
C LEU A 82 -30.17 -4.89 -24.93
N SER A 83 -31.35 -5.24 -25.43
CA SER A 83 -32.29 -6.13 -24.73
C SER A 83 -31.84 -7.60 -24.70
N ASP A 84 -31.09 -8.08 -25.70
CA ASP A 84 -30.53 -9.43 -25.71
C ASP A 84 -29.42 -9.55 -24.65
N ILE A 85 -28.48 -8.61 -24.62
CA ILE A 85 -27.37 -8.64 -23.66
C ILE A 85 -27.85 -8.49 -22.21
N GLN A 86 -28.81 -7.59 -21.94
CA GLN A 86 -29.43 -7.47 -20.62
C GLN A 86 -30.13 -8.76 -20.17
N THR A 87 -30.79 -9.47 -21.10
CA THR A 87 -31.48 -10.74 -20.79
C THR A 87 -30.48 -11.86 -20.51
N ARG A 88 -29.34 -11.91 -21.21
CA ARG A 88 -28.31 -12.94 -21.03
C ARG A 88 -27.49 -12.77 -19.75
N VAL A 89 -27.12 -11.53 -19.41
CA VAL A 89 -26.35 -11.24 -18.20
C VAL A 89 -27.25 -11.24 -16.96
N GLY A 90 -28.50 -10.76 -17.09
CA GLY A 90 -29.52 -10.86 -16.04
C GLY A 90 -29.26 -10.01 -14.79
N MET A 91 -28.29 -9.10 -14.84
CA MET A 91 -27.86 -8.29 -13.70
C MET A 91 -28.37 -6.84 -13.77
N THR A 92 -28.72 -6.27 -12.62
CA THR A 92 -28.99 -4.84 -12.45
C THR A 92 -27.80 -4.15 -11.75
N GLY A 93 -27.69 -2.83 -11.86
CA GLY A 93 -26.63 -2.06 -11.20
C GLY A 93 -25.27 -2.06 -11.91
N ILE A 94 -25.20 -2.55 -13.15
CA ILE A 94 -24.03 -2.45 -14.03
C ILE A 94 -24.36 -1.64 -15.29
N TRP A 95 -23.34 -1.19 -16.01
CA TRP A 95 -23.48 -0.55 -17.31
C TRP A 95 -23.68 -1.60 -18.42
N TYR A 96 -24.49 -1.28 -19.41
CA TYR A 96 -24.67 -2.08 -20.61
C TYR A 96 -24.58 -1.19 -21.84
N ALA A 97 -23.75 -1.57 -22.81
CA ALA A 97 -23.72 -0.99 -24.14
C ALA A 97 -24.03 -2.08 -25.17
N GLY A 98 -25.09 -1.86 -25.95
CA GLY A 98 -25.52 -2.75 -27.03
C GLY A 98 -25.28 -2.13 -28.39
N SER A 99 -25.36 -2.94 -29.45
CA SER A 99 -25.22 -2.53 -30.84
C SER A 99 -23.90 -1.79 -31.10
N HIS A 100 -22.78 -2.31 -30.57
CA HIS A 100 -21.45 -1.65 -30.57
C HIS A 100 -21.43 -0.27 -29.89
N GLY A 101 -22.36 -0.04 -28.95
CA GLY A 101 -22.43 1.19 -28.16
C GLY A 101 -23.32 2.30 -28.73
N PHE A 102 -24.09 2.03 -29.79
CA PHE A 102 -25.14 2.97 -30.24
C PHE A 102 -26.27 3.13 -29.22
N GLU A 103 -26.46 2.20 -28.29
CA GLU A 103 -27.36 2.31 -27.14
C GLU A 103 -26.60 1.92 -25.86
N VAL A 104 -26.57 2.82 -24.87
CA VAL A 104 -25.90 2.60 -23.58
C VAL A 104 -26.87 2.93 -22.44
N VAL A 105 -26.95 2.07 -21.43
CA VAL A 105 -27.68 2.32 -20.19
C VAL A 105 -26.82 2.01 -18.98
N GLY A 106 -26.97 2.81 -17.93
CA GLY A 106 -26.18 2.71 -16.71
C GLY A 106 -27.01 2.70 -15.44
N PRO A 107 -26.36 2.47 -14.29
CA PRO A 107 -26.93 2.74 -12.96
C PRO A 107 -27.45 4.18 -12.86
N GLY A 108 -28.31 4.48 -11.88
CA GLY A 108 -28.78 5.85 -11.63
C GLY A 108 -29.68 6.46 -12.73
N GLY A 109 -30.01 5.72 -13.80
CA GLY A 109 -30.86 6.19 -14.89
C GLY A 109 -30.11 6.82 -16.07
N HIS A 110 -28.79 6.64 -16.16
CA HIS A 110 -28.03 7.02 -17.35
C HIS A 110 -28.54 6.26 -18.58
N HIS A 111 -28.81 6.99 -19.66
CA HIS A 111 -29.21 6.44 -20.95
C HIS A 111 -28.64 7.31 -22.07
N TYR A 112 -27.87 6.71 -22.96
CA TYR A 112 -27.38 7.31 -24.20
C TYR A 112 -27.86 6.51 -25.39
N ARG A 113 -28.16 7.22 -26.48
CA ARG A 113 -28.49 6.64 -27.77
C ARG A 113 -27.99 7.55 -28.86
N ASN A 114 -27.29 6.98 -29.83
CA ASN A 114 -26.68 7.77 -30.90
C ASN A 114 -27.76 8.18 -31.93
N ASP A 115 -28.14 9.46 -31.94
CA ASP A 115 -29.19 10.00 -32.81
C ASP A 115 -28.85 9.84 -34.31
N THR A 116 -27.57 9.85 -34.67
CA THR A 116 -27.13 9.65 -36.07
C THR A 116 -27.29 8.19 -36.49
N ALA A 117 -26.91 7.23 -35.64
CA ALA A 117 -27.18 5.82 -35.86
C ALA A 117 -28.70 5.55 -35.93
N LEU A 118 -29.50 6.21 -35.09
CA LEU A 118 -30.95 6.09 -35.10
C LEU A 118 -31.58 6.60 -36.41
N SER A 119 -31.06 7.71 -36.95
CA SER A 119 -31.54 8.25 -38.23
C SER A 119 -31.32 7.29 -39.42
N SER A 120 -30.38 6.35 -39.30
CA SER A 120 -30.06 5.32 -40.30
C SER A 120 -30.90 4.04 -40.18
N VAL A 121 -31.73 3.85 -39.16
CA VAL A 121 -32.58 2.64 -39.00
C VAL A 121 -33.52 2.42 -40.20
N PRO A 122 -34.21 3.45 -40.76
CA PRO A 122 -35.01 3.30 -41.98
C PRO A 122 -34.16 2.97 -43.24
N ASP A 123 -32.86 3.25 -43.24
CA ASP A 123 -31.95 2.85 -44.31
C ASP A 123 -31.51 1.39 -44.17
N LEU A 124 -31.29 0.90 -42.94
CA LEU A 124 -31.06 -0.52 -42.65
C LEU A 124 -32.28 -1.40 -42.99
N GLU A 125 -33.49 -0.95 -42.68
CA GLU A 125 -34.73 -1.65 -43.07
C GLU A 125 -34.88 -1.73 -44.61
N ARG A 126 -34.57 -0.64 -45.32
CA ARG A 126 -34.57 -0.59 -46.79
C ARG A 126 -33.48 -1.48 -47.38
N ALA A 127 -32.28 -1.42 -46.84
CA ALA A 127 -31.16 -2.28 -47.24
C ALA A 127 -31.49 -3.76 -47.05
N THR A 128 -32.11 -4.13 -45.92
CA THR A 128 -32.58 -5.50 -45.63
C THR A 128 -33.55 -6.01 -46.70
N HIS A 129 -34.56 -5.22 -47.06
CA HIS A 129 -35.50 -5.59 -48.12
C HIS A 129 -34.78 -5.75 -49.48
N MET A 130 -33.88 -4.83 -49.82
CA MET A 130 -33.10 -4.91 -51.06
C MET A 130 -32.15 -6.12 -51.11
N LEU A 131 -31.54 -6.49 -49.98
CA LEU A 131 -30.67 -7.66 -49.87
C LEU A 131 -31.48 -8.95 -49.96
N ARG A 132 -32.61 -9.05 -49.26
CA ARG A 132 -33.50 -10.22 -49.34
C ARG A 132 -34.05 -10.44 -50.74
N ASP A 133 -34.45 -9.37 -51.42
CA ASP A 133 -34.92 -9.43 -52.82
C ASP A 133 -33.80 -9.90 -53.77
N ARG A 134 -32.65 -9.22 -53.75
CA ARG A 134 -31.54 -9.47 -54.69
C ARG A 134 -30.77 -10.77 -54.46
N LEU A 135 -30.70 -11.25 -53.23
CA LEU A 135 -29.97 -12.47 -52.86
C LEU A 135 -30.90 -13.69 -52.76
N SER A 136 -32.22 -13.52 -52.97
CA SER A 136 -33.22 -14.60 -52.91
C SER A 136 -32.92 -15.80 -53.83
N SER A 137 -32.23 -15.56 -54.94
CA SER A 137 -31.85 -16.59 -55.92
C SER A 137 -30.56 -17.34 -55.61
N ILE A 138 -29.83 -16.98 -54.53
CA ILE A 138 -28.55 -17.60 -54.15
C ILE A 138 -28.76 -18.54 -52.95
N PRO A 139 -28.74 -19.87 -53.14
CA PRO A 139 -28.89 -20.82 -52.04
C PRO A 139 -27.78 -20.65 -50.98
N GLY A 140 -28.16 -20.68 -49.71
CA GLY A 140 -27.24 -20.57 -48.58
C GLY A 140 -27.02 -19.16 -48.03
N VAL A 141 -27.54 -18.10 -48.68
CA VAL A 141 -27.54 -16.75 -48.10
C VAL A 141 -28.60 -16.64 -47.01
N VAL A 142 -28.23 -16.08 -45.85
CA VAL A 142 -29.18 -15.68 -44.80
C VAL A 142 -29.01 -14.19 -44.49
N VAL A 143 -30.09 -13.41 -44.63
CA VAL A 143 -30.12 -11.97 -44.32
C VAL A 143 -30.87 -11.72 -43.02
N GLU A 144 -30.10 -11.50 -41.96
CA GLU A 144 -30.54 -11.19 -40.60
C GLU A 144 -30.60 -9.67 -40.40
N HIS A 145 -31.63 -9.17 -39.71
CA HIS A 145 -31.81 -7.76 -39.41
C HIS A 145 -31.91 -7.57 -37.91
N LYS A 146 -30.95 -6.82 -37.36
CA LYS A 146 -30.88 -6.35 -35.97
C LYS A 146 -31.16 -4.86 -35.94
N ASN A 147 -31.31 -4.25 -34.76
CA ASN A 147 -31.84 -2.90 -34.63
C ASN A 147 -30.95 -1.83 -35.32
N PHE A 148 -29.63 -2.06 -35.36
CA PHE A 148 -28.64 -1.17 -36.01
C PHE A 148 -27.71 -1.90 -37.01
N THR A 149 -27.97 -3.17 -37.35
CA THR A 149 -27.07 -3.95 -38.21
C THR A 149 -27.84 -4.90 -39.13
N VAL A 150 -27.45 -5.01 -40.40
CA VAL A 150 -27.92 -6.07 -41.31
C VAL A 150 -26.77 -7.06 -41.53
N ALA A 151 -26.90 -8.28 -41.02
CA ALA A 151 -25.89 -9.33 -41.21
C ALA A 151 -26.28 -10.25 -42.38
N VAL A 152 -25.40 -10.33 -43.38
CA VAL A 152 -25.53 -11.22 -44.54
C VAL A 152 -24.57 -12.38 -44.38
N HIS A 153 -25.07 -13.50 -43.87
CA HIS A 153 -24.31 -14.74 -43.71
C HIS A 153 -24.22 -15.46 -45.05
N TYR A 154 -23.01 -15.82 -45.46
CA TYR A 154 -22.73 -16.56 -46.70
C TYR A 154 -21.91 -17.83 -46.45
N ARG A 155 -21.93 -18.34 -45.21
CA ARG A 155 -21.13 -19.50 -44.77
C ARG A 155 -21.43 -20.80 -45.55
N THR A 156 -22.67 -20.97 -46.02
CA THR A 156 -23.18 -22.14 -46.75
C THR A 156 -23.45 -21.86 -48.24
N VAL A 157 -23.03 -20.70 -48.73
CA VAL A 157 -23.07 -20.34 -50.16
C VAL A 157 -21.94 -21.05 -50.90
N ASP A 158 -22.19 -21.44 -52.15
CA ASP A 158 -21.17 -22.03 -53.02
C ASP A 158 -20.04 -21.02 -53.29
N MET A 159 -18.79 -21.50 -53.35
CA MET A 159 -17.61 -20.63 -53.45
C MET A 159 -17.65 -19.71 -54.67
N ASP A 160 -18.15 -20.21 -55.80
CA ASP A 160 -18.25 -19.46 -57.06
C ASP A 160 -19.27 -18.30 -56.99
N MET A 161 -20.14 -18.28 -55.98
CA MET A 161 -21.19 -17.27 -55.79
C MET A 161 -20.86 -16.26 -54.68
N VAL A 162 -19.80 -16.46 -53.88
CA VAL A 162 -19.46 -15.59 -52.75
C VAL A 162 -19.14 -14.16 -53.21
N ASP A 163 -18.40 -14.01 -54.30
CA ASP A 163 -18.06 -12.69 -54.86
C ASP A 163 -19.32 -11.91 -55.30
N GLU A 164 -20.36 -12.60 -55.80
CA GLU A 164 -21.63 -11.96 -56.15
C GLU A 164 -22.39 -11.47 -54.91
N VAL A 165 -22.40 -12.26 -53.82
CA VAL A 165 -23.00 -11.86 -52.54
C VAL A 165 -22.28 -10.63 -51.98
N VAL A 166 -20.95 -10.67 -51.88
CA VAL A 166 -20.14 -9.57 -51.34
C VAL A 166 -20.26 -8.31 -52.19
N ALA A 167 -20.23 -8.43 -53.53
CA ALA A 167 -20.43 -7.29 -54.43
C ALA A 167 -21.85 -6.72 -54.36
N THR A 168 -22.86 -7.55 -54.07
CA THR A 168 -24.24 -7.09 -53.87
C THR A 168 -24.40 -6.36 -52.54
N VAL A 169 -23.77 -6.84 -51.47
CA VAL A 169 -23.74 -6.16 -50.16
C VAL A 169 -23.19 -4.74 -50.29
N HIS A 170 -22.00 -4.58 -50.89
CA HIS A 170 -21.38 -3.26 -51.07
C HIS A 170 -22.28 -2.32 -51.91
N LYS A 171 -22.86 -2.79 -53.02
CA LYS A 171 -23.79 -1.99 -53.85
C LYS A 171 -25.06 -1.55 -53.13
N VAL A 172 -25.54 -2.31 -52.13
CA VAL A 172 -26.68 -1.89 -51.32
C VAL A 172 -26.25 -0.90 -50.25
N ALA A 173 -25.11 -1.16 -49.60
CA ALA A 173 -24.54 -0.29 -48.56
C ALA A 173 -24.19 1.11 -49.10
N ASP A 174 -23.45 1.20 -50.22
CA ASP A 174 -23.11 2.45 -50.90
C ASP A 174 -24.35 3.30 -51.23
N ARG A 175 -25.45 2.64 -51.62
CA ARG A 175 -26.70 3.30 -51.98
C ARG A 175 -27.52 3.76 -50.77
N ALA A 176 -27.33 3.13 -49.63
CA ALA A 176 -28.00 3.44 -48.37
C ALA A 176 -27.17 4.35 -47.44
N GLY A 177 -25.91 4.66 -47.79
CA GLY A 177 -25.01 5.42 -46.92
C GLY A 177 -24.57 4.62 -45.69
N LEU A 178 -24.42 3.30 -45.84
CA LEU A 178 -24.06 2.37 -44.76
C LEU A 178 -22.62 1.89 -44.92
N ARG A 179 -21.92 1.70 -43.79
CA ARG A 179 -20.58 1.12 -43.73
C ARG A 179 -20.68 -0.41 -43.77
N VAL A 180 -19.86 -1.06 -44.59
CA VAL A 180 -19.73 -2.54 -44.60
C VAL A 180 -18.56 -2.96 -43.71
N THR A 181 -18.79 -3.90 -42.80
CA THR A 181 -17.76 -4.66 -42.09
C THR A 181 -17.82 -6.14 -42.50
N SER A 182 -16.66 -6.81 -42.47
CA SER A 182 -16.53 -8.21 -42.89
C SER A 182 -16.06 -9.08 -41.71
N GLY A 183 -16.85 -10.09 -41.36
CA GLY A 183 -16.55 -11.09 -40.33
C GLY A 183 -16.29 -12.50 -40.90
N ARG A 184 -16.26 -13.53 -40.05
CA ARG A 184 -15.99 -14.94 -40.44
C ARG A 184 -17.12 -15.55 -41.29
N LYS A 185 -17.13 -15.23 -42.60
CA LYS A 185 -18.15 -15.57 -43.62
C LYS A 185 -19.52 -14.88 -43.40
N VAL A 186 -19.46 -13.65 -42.92
CA VAL A 186 -20.59 -12.73 -42.78
C VAL A 186 -20.16 -11.34 -43.25
N ALA A 187 -21.05 -10.61 -43.92
CA ALA A 187 -20.85 -9.20 -44.24
C ALA A 187 -21.96 -8.39 -43.58
N GLU A 188 -21.58 -7.39 -42.80
CA GLU A 188 -22.48 -6.62 -41.94
C GLU A 188 -22.59 -5.19 -42.45
N LEU A 189 -23.82 -4.70 -42.62
CA LEU A 189 -24.10 -3.30 -42.92
C LEU A 189 -24.48 -2.61 -41.63
N ARG A 190 -23.80 -1.50 -41.30
CA ARG A 190 -24.06 -0.67 -40.12
C ARG A 190 -24.09 0.83 -40.49
N PRO A 191 -24.67 1.72 -39.66
CA PRO A 191 -24.61 3.16 -39.87
C PRO A 191 -23.17 3.62 -40.05
N ASP A 192 -22.92 4.53 -40.99
CA ASP A 192 -21.59 5.13 -41.19
C ASP A 192 -21.33 6.26 -40.18
N VAL A 193 -21.34 5.88 -38.90
CA VAL A 193 -21.07 6.75 -37.77
C VAL A 193 -19.67 6.43 -37.25
N ASP A 194 -18.90 7.46 -36.95
CA ASP A 194 -17.58 7.35 -36.33
C ASP A 194 -17.75 7.15 -34.82
N TRP A 195 -18.23 5.97 -34.43
CA TRP A 195 -18.48 5.57 -33.03
C TRP A 195 -18.19 4.07 -32.86
N ASP A 196 -17.39 3.73 -31.85
CA ASP A 196 -16.80 2.41 -31.62
C ASP A 196 -16.80 2.01 -30.13
N LYS A 197 -16.25 0.84 -29.79
CA LYS A 197 -16.17 0.36 -28.40
C LYS A 197 -15.28 1.26 -27.52
N GLY A 198 -14.25 1.89 -28.06
CA GLY A 198 -13.38 2.84 -27.36
C GLY A 198 -14.11 4.14 -27.01
N GLN A 199 -14.81 4.76 -27.98
CA GLN A 199 -15.63 5.94 -27.73
C GLN A 199 -16.77 5.67 -26.74
N THR A 200 -17.36 4.47 -26.81
CA THR A 200 -18.39 4.03 -25.87
C THR A 200 -17.82 3.91 -24.45
N LEU A 201 -16.60 3.38 -24.31
CA LEU A 201 -15.89 3.27 -23.05
C LEU A 201 -15.55 4.66 -22.47
N ASP A 202 -14.98 5.56 -23.28
CA ASP A 202 -14.69 6.95 -22.90
C ASP A 202 -15.96 7.67 -22.43
N TRP A 203 -17.07 7.51 -23.16
CA TRP A 203 -18.37 8.08 -22.77
C TRP A 203 -18.84 7.57 -21.40
N ILE A 204 -18.71 6.27 -21.10
CA ILE A 204 -19.08 5.74 -19.78
C ILE A 204 -18.15 6.28 -18.70
N LEU A 205 -16.84 6.36 -18.97
CA LEU A 205 -15.85 6.87 -18.02
C LEU A 205 -16.12 8.32 -17.63
N ASP A 206 -16.43 9.19 -18.60
CA ASP A 206 -16.82 10.60 -18.36
C ASP A 206 -18.07 10.75 -17.48
N HIS A 207 -18.89 9.72 -17.34
CA HIS A 207 -20.11 9.70 -16.53
C HIS A 207 -19.94 8.96 -15.18
N LEU A 208 -18.72 8.56 -14.81
CA LEU A 208 -18.40 8.08 -13.46
C LEU A 208 -18.15 9.25 -12.50
N THR A 209 -18.43 9.03 -11.22
CA THR A 209 -18.40 10.09 -10.19
C THR A 209 -17.01 10.58 -9.73
N ASP A 210 -15.92 9.97 -10.21
CA ASP A 210 -14.52 10.33 -9.87
C ASP A 210 -13.56 10.03 -11.05
N THR A 211 -13.72 10.76 -12.15
CA THR A 211 -12.98 10.55 -13.41
C THR A 211 -11.45 10.58 -13.25
N ASP A 212 -10.93 11.46 -12.39
CA ASP A 212 -9.48 11.64 -12.19
C ASP A 212 -8.83 10.39 -11.55
N ASN A 213 -9.56 9.63 -10.75
CA ASN A 213 -9.02 8.51 -9.97
C ASN A 213 -9.34 7.11 -10.55
N VAL A 214 -10.08 7.00 -11.66
CA VAL A 214 -10.50 5.70 -12.23
C VAL A 214 -9.40 5.01 -13.05
N LEU A 215 -9.18 3.71 -12.80
CA LEU A 215 -8.40 2.80 -13.64
C LEU A 215 -9.35 1.97 -14.52
N PRO A 216 -9.54 2.29 -15.81
CA PRO A 216 -10.32 1.43 -16.69
C PRO A 216 -9.57 0.12 -16.96
N ILE A 217 -10.25 -1.00 -16.77
CA ILE A 217 -9.78 -2.34 -17.13
C ILE A 217 -10.75 -2.87 -18.19
N TYR A 218 -10.27 -3.06 -19.43
CA TYR A 218 -11.09 -3.59 -20.52
C TYR A 218 -10.66 -5.00 -20.88
N ILE A 219 -11.62 -5.93 -20.99
CA ILE A 219 -11.40 -7.35 -21.32
C ILE A 219 -12.22 -7.71 -22.57
N GLY A 220 -11.57 -8.26 -23.60
CA GLY A 220 -12.21 -8.59 -24.88
C GLY A 220 -11.39 -9.59 -25.70
N ASP A 221 -11.96 -10.20 -26.73
CA ASP A 221 -11.32 -11.20 -27.59
C ASP A 221 -11.21 -10.78 -29.08
N ASP A 222 -12.07 -9.86 -29.53
CA ASP A 222 -12.32 -9.63 -30.96
C ASP A 222 -11.48 -8.48 -31.56
N PHE A 223 -11.68 -8.20 -32.86
CA PHE A 223 -10.99 -7.13 -33.57
C PHE A 223 -11.53 -5.72 -33.26
N THR A 224 -12.77 -5.60 -32.78
CA THR A 224 -13.39 -4.33 -32.38
C THR A 224 -13.02 -3.94 -30.94
N ASP A 225 -12.57 -4.90 -30.13
CA ASP A 225 -11.98 -4.66 -28.81
C ASP A 225 -10.62 -3.94 -28.87
N GLU A 226 -9.94 -3.95 -30.02
CA GLU A 226 -8.70 -3.19 -30.21
C GLU A 226 -8.91 -1.67 -30.08
N ASP A 227 -10.09 -1.16 -30.45
CA ASP A 227 -10.46 0.25 -30.26
C ASP A 227 -10.56 0.59 -28.75
N ALA A 228 -11.11 -0.34 -27.97
CA ALA A 228 -11.18 -0.20 -26.50
C ALA A 228 -9.82 -0.40 -25.81
N PHE A 229 -8.98 -1.34 -26.29
CA PHE A 229 -7.60 -1.49 -25.80
C PHE A 229 -6.75 -0.25 -26.09
N ALA A 230 -6.97 0.40 -27.24
CA ALA A 230 -6.31 1.66 -27.58
C ALA A 230 -6.77 2.81 -26.66
N ALA A 231 -8.08 2.93 -26.39
CA ALA A 231 -8.62 3.94 -25.48
C ALA A 231 -8.02 3.82 -24.05
N VAL A 232 -7.89 2.61 -23.51
CA VAL A 232 -7.30 2.40 -22.16
C VAL A 232 -5.78 2.40 -22.12
N ALA A 233 -5.07 2.53 -23.25
CA ALA A 233 -3.62 2.27 -23.32
C ALA A 233 -2.78 3.17 -22.40
N ASP A 234 -3.15 4.46 -22.27
CA ASP A 234 -2.44 5.45 -21.46
C ASP A 234 -2.97 5.57 -20.02
N LEU A 235 -4.24 5.22 -19.78
CA LEU A 235 -4.94 5.47 -18.50
C LEU A 235 -5.25 4.20 -17.69
N GLY A 236 -5.20 3.02 -18.31
CA GLY A 236 -5.77 1.79 -17.78
C GLY A 236 -5.04 0.51 -18.19
N VAL A 237 -5.82 -0.56 -18.37
CA VAL A 237 -5.33 -1.90 -18.67
C VAL A 237 -6.24 -2.60 -19.68
N GLY A 238 -5.76 -2.82 -20.89
CA GLY A 238 -6.39 -3.75 -21.84
C GLY A 238 -5.91 -5.18 -21.62
N ILE A 239 -6.84 -6.14 -21.62
CA ILE A 239 -6.58 -7.58 -21.45
C ILE A 239 -7.26 -8.34 -22.59
N VAL A 240 -6.48 -9.03 -23.43
CA VAL A 240 -7.02 -9.80 -24.56
C VAL A 240 -7.26 -11.25 -24.18
N VAL A 241 -8.45 -11.78 -24.46
CA VAL A 241 -8.75 -13.21 -24.38
C VAL A 241 -8.21 -13.89 -25.64
N ARG A 242 -7.36 -14.90 -25.48
CA ARG A 242 -6.78 -15.63 -26.61
C ARG A 242 -7.76 -16.68 -27.11
N HIS A 243 -7.96 -16.73 -28.43
CA HIS A 243 -8.72 -17.78 -29.08
C HIS A 243 -7.90 -18.40 -30.22
N PHE A 244 -7.95 -19.74 -30.34
CA PHE A 244 -7.16 -20.48 -31.36
C PHE A 244 -7.57 -20.15 -32.81
N GLU A 245 -8.75 -19.57 -33.02
CA GLU A 245 -9.29 -19.27 -34.36
C GLU A 245 -8.81 -17.95 -34.97
N ASP A 246 -8.32 -16.99 -34.17
CA ASP A 246 -7.83 -15.69 -34.66
C ASP A 246 -6.33 -15.67 -34.98
N GLY A 247 -5.63 -16.74 -34.57
CA GLY A 247 -4.19 -16.88 -34.74
C GLY A 247 -3.39 -15.83 -33.95
N ASP A 248 -2.10 -15.74 -34.26
CA ASP A 248 -1.17 -14.84 -33.58
C ASP A 248 -1.22 -13.42 -34.19
N ARG A 249 -2.40 -12.77 -34.08
CA ARG A 249 -2.63 -11.38 -34.50
C ARG A 249 -1.91 -10.39 -33.58
N ARG A 250 -1.83 -9.13 -34.01
CA ARG A 250 -1.35 -8.04 -33.14
C ARG A 250 -2.49 -7.52 -32.27
N SER A 251 -2.16 -7.10 -31.05
CA SER A 251 -3.07 -6.44 -30.12
C SER A 251 -2.40 -5.28 -29.37
N ALA A 252 -3.18 -4.25 -29.05
CA ALA A 252 -2.82 -3.16 -28.15
C ALA A 252 -2.94 -3.54 -26.65
N ALA A 253 -3.55 -4.70 -26.33
CA ALA A 253 -3.69 -5.18 -24.97
C ALA A 253 -2.34 -5.35 -24.25
N ARG A 254 -2.35 -5.06 -22.94
CA ARG A 254 -1.16 -5.10 -22.07
C ARG A 254 -0.93 -6.48 -21.46
N PHE A 255 -2.01 -7.20 -21.17
CA PHE A 255 -2.00 -8.57 -20.67
C PHE A 255 -2.94 -9.46 -21.51
N ALA A 256 -2.87 -10.77 -21.30
CA ALA A 256 -3.76 -11.74 -21.95
C ALA A 256 -4.26 -12.81 -20.97
N VAL A 257 -5.37 -13.46 -21.30
CA VAL A 257 -5.87 -14.69 -20.67
C VAL A 257 -6.21 -15.70 -21.76
N ASP A 258 -6.15 -17.00 -21.48
CA ASP A 258 -6.21 -18.04 -22.52
C ASP A 258 -7.61 -18.63 -22.75
N SER A 259 -8.62 -18.25 -21.94
CA SER A 259 -10.02 -18.62 -22.17
C SER A 259 -11.03 -17.75 -21.39
N PRO A 260 -12.34 -17.82 -21.73
CA PRO A 260 -13.44 -17.34 -20.88
C PRO A 260 -13.45 -17.89 -19.43
N ASP A 261 -12.98 -19.13 -19.21
CA ASP A 261 -12.84 -19.67 -17.85
C ASP A 261 -11.74 -18.94 -17.07
N GLU A 262 -10.64 -18.54 -17.73
CA GLU A 262 -9.61 -17.69 -17.11
C GLU A 262 -10.08 -16.25 -16.88
N VAL A 263 -10.99 -15.72 -17.72
CA VAL A 263 -11.71 -14.47 -17.41
C VAL A 263 -12.48 -14.61 -16.10
N CYS A 264 -13.19 -15.73 -15.88
CA CYS A 264 -13.89 -16.00 -14.62
C CYS A 264 -12.91 -16.00 -13.42
N HIS A 265 -11.77 -16.68 -13.52
CA HIS A 265 -10.72 -16.67 -12.48
C HIS A 265 -10.07 -15.29 -12.25
N LEU A 266 -9.95 -14.47 -13.30
CA LEU A 266 -9.45 -13.10 -13.20
C LEU A 266 -10.46 -12.18 -12.49
N LEU A 267 -11.75 -12.33 -12.80
CA LEU A 267 -12.84 -11.61 -12.13
C LEU A 267 -12.93 -12.00 -10.65
N GLN A 268 -12.84 -13.30 -10.33
CA GLN A 268 -12.77 -13.80 -8.96
C GLN A 268 -11.60 -13.16 -8.19
N TRP A 269 -10.41 -13.15 -8.78
CA TRP A 269 -9.23 -12.54 -8.16
C TRP A 269 -9.37 -11.02 -7.98
N LEU A 270 -9.95 -10.29 -8.94
CA LEU A 270 -10.26 -8.87 -8.79
C LEU A 270 -11.29 -8.62 -7.67
N ALA A 271 -12.33 -9.46 -7.59
CA ALA A 271 -13.38 -9.39 -6.57
C ALA A 271 -12.82 -9.67 -5.16
N ASP A 272 -11.92 -10.64 -5.03
CA ASP A 272 -11.20 -10.92 -3.78
C ASP A 272 -10.29 -9.75 -3.38
N LEU A 273 -9.55 -9.20 -4.35
CA LEU A 273 -8.63 -8.09 -4.15
C LEU A 273 -9.35 -6.83 -3.66
N LEU A 274 -10.49 -6.49 -4.26
CA LEU A 274 -11.27 -5.29 -3.93
C LEU A 274 -12.17 -5.51 -2.71
N GLY A 275 -12.79 -6.68 -2.60
CA GLY A 275 -13.57 -7.09 -1.42
C GLY A 275 -12.74 -7.14 -0.13
N SER A 276 -11.40 -7.25 -0.23
CA SER A 276 -10.47 -7.22 0.92
C SER A 276 -10.42 -5.90 1.71
N HIS A 277 -11.22 -4.89 1.32
CA HIS A 277 -11.52 -3.73 2.16
C HIS A 277 -12.51 -4.06 3.31
N SER A 278 -13.15 -5.24 3.30
CA SER A 278 -14.05 -5.70 4.38
C SER A 278 -13.65 -7.05 5.00
N ALA A 279 -13.31 -6.99 6.29
CA ALA A 279 -13.62 -7.97 7.34
C ALA A 279 -13.16 -9.46 7.25
N THR A 280 -12.43 -9.93 6.24
CA THR A 280 -11.87 -11.30 6.26
C THR A 280 -10.54 -11.38 7.02
N VAL A 281 -10.38 -12.42 7.84
CA VAL A 281 -9.12 -12.74 8.53
C VAL A 281 -8.22 -13.49 7.53
N PRO A 282 -6.96 -13.06 7.32
CA PRO A 282 -6.09 -13.70 6.33
C PRO A 282 -5.67 -15.11 6.75
N GLU A 283 -5.50 -15.98 5.76
CA GLU A 283 -5.03 -17.36 5.97
C GLU A 283 -3.66 -17.39 6.66
N PRO A 284 -3.48 -18.12 7.79
CA PRO A 284 -2.21 -18.20 8.49
C PRO A 284 -1.05 -18.77 7.66
N SER A 285 -1.35 -19.42 6.53
CA SER A 285 -0.37 -19.96 5.58
C SER A 285 0.23 -18.91 4.63
N ASP A 286 -0.40 -17.74 4.46
CA ASP A 286 0.01 -16.69 3.52
C ASP A 286 1.48 -16.24 3.72
N PRO A 287 2.34 -16.32 2.69
CA PRO A 287 3.72 -15.87 2.77
C PRO A 287 3.89 -14.34 2.84
N TRP A 288 2.81 -13.56 2.85
CA TRP A 288 2.81 -12.11 3.11
C TRP A 288 2.28 -11.72 4.49
N THR A 289 1.83 -12.66 5.32
CA THR A 289 1.18 -12.33 6.61
C THR A 289 1.89 -12.99 7.79
N VAL A 290 2.31 -12.20 8.79
CA VAL A 290 2.67 -12.74 10.11
C VAL A 290 1.42 -12.76 10.98
N PHE A 291 0.98 -13.96 11.38
CA PHE A 291 -0.29 -14.18 12.08
C PHE A 291 -0.06 -14.59 13.54
N PHE A 292 -0.86 -14.04 14.44
CA PHE A 292 -0.91 -14.39 15.86
C PHE A 292 -2.35 -14.66 16.26
N ASP A 293 -2.61 -15.87 16.70
CA ASP A 293 -3.89 -16.27 17.28
C ASP A 293 -3.86 -16.15 18.81
N GLY A 294 -4.99 -15.76 19.40
CA GLY A 294 -5.16 -15.62 20.85
C GLY A 294 -4.34 -14.50 21.51
N TYR A 295 -4.72 -14.15 22.74
CA TYR A 295 -4.07 -13.13 23.56
C TYR A 295 -3.29 -13.78 24.72
N ASP A 296 -2.01 -13.44 24.86
CA ASP A 296 -1.18 -13.81 26.02
C ASP A 296 -0.29 -12.61 26.43
N PRO A 297 -0.63 -11.91 27.54
CA PRO A 297 0.12 -10.76 28.04
C PRO A 297 1.63 -10.99 28.19
N ASN A 298 2.09 -12.23 28.40
CA ASN A 298 3.51 -12.54 28.57
C ASN A 298 4.30 -12.45 27.24
N THR A 299 3.61 -12.57 26.11
CA THR A 299 4.23 -12.52 24.77
C THR A 299 4.05 -11.18 24.06
N GLU A 300 3.20 -10.28 24.58
CA GLU A 300 2.86 -9.03 23.91
C GLU A 300 4.10 -8.15 23.63
N LYS A 301 5.03 -7.97 24.57
CA LYS A 301 6.29 -7.23 24.29
C LYS A 301 7.15 -7.78 23.14
N LEU A 302 7.06 -9.08 22.84
CA LEU A 302 7.68 -9.69 21.67
C LEU A 302 6.86 -9.37 20.40
N ARG A 303 5.55 -9.60 20.44
CA ARG A 303 4.62 -9.27 19.34
C ARG A 303 4.71 -7.79 18.94
N GLU A 304 4.79 -6.89 19.91
CA GLU A 304 5.02 -5.45 19.77
C GLU A 304 6.32 -5.11 19.03
N ALA A 305 7.40 -5.85 19.26
CA ALA A 305 8.66 -5.66 18.56
C ALA A 305 8.54 -6.16 17.11
N LEU A 306 7.98 -7.36 16.92
CA LEU A 306 7.81 -7.99 15.61
C LEU A 306 6.87 -7.20 14.70
N CYS A 307 5.79 -6.64 15.24
CA CYS A 307 4.77 -5.90 14.52
C CYS A 307 4.94 -4.38 14.64
N THR A 308 6.18 -3.90 14.69
CA THR A 308 6.47 -2.45 14.62
C THR A 308 6.00 -1.91 13.27
N VAL A 309 5.42 -0.71 13.27
CA VAL A 309 5.08 0.04 12.04
C VAL A 309 6.01 1.24 11.93
N GLY A 310 6.63 1.45 10.78
CA GLY A 310 7.65 2.50 10.59
C GLY A 310 7.94 2.82 9.13
N ASN A 311 8.63 3.93 8.91
CA ASN A 311 8.98 4.43 7.58
C ASN A 311 10.45 4.87 7.45
N GLY A 312 11.33 4.56 8.41
CA GLY A 312 12.73 5.00 8.44
C GLY A 312 12.99 6.45 8.89
N ALA A 313 11.97 7.32 8.92
CA ALA A 313 12.03 8.58 9.66
C ALA A 313 11.67 8.35 11.13
N PHE A 314 10.56 7.64 11.37
CA PHE A 314 10.19 7.12 12.68
C PHE A 314 9.51 5.75 12.59
N ALA A 315 9.42 5.07 13.73
CA ALA A 315 8.65 3.84 13.90
C ALA A 315 8.01 3.78 15.28
N THR A 316 6.93 3.02 15.38
CA THR A 316 6.15 2.78 16.59
C THR A 316 5.91 1.29 16.76
N ARG A 317 6.26 0.78 17.95
CA ARG A 317 6.02 -0.63 18.35
C ARG A 317 4.54 -0.98 18.23
N GLY A 318 4.26 -2.24 17.92
CA GLY A 318 2.89 -2.78 17.75
C GLY A 318 2.04 -2.87 19.03
N CYS A 319 2.23 -1.99 20.01
CA CYS A 319 1.50 -1.98 21.30
C CYS A 319 0.01 -1.78 21.10
N ALA A 320 -0.82 -2.43 21.92
CA ALA A 320 -2.26 -2.20 21.93
C ALA A 320 -2.58 -0.70 22.19
N PRO A 321 -3.43 -0.03 21.37
CA PRO A 321 -3.88 1.35 21.60
C PRO A 321 -4.48 1.60 22.98
N GLU A 322 -5.15 0.59 23.54
CA GLU A 322 -5.78 0.63 24.85
C GLU A 322 -4.82 0.40 26.04
N SER A 323 -3.53 0.12 25.77
CA SER A 323 -2.55 -0.28 26.80
C SER A 323 -1.49 0.79 27.08
N SER A 324 -1.08 0.87 28.35
CA SER A 324 0.05 1.69 28.83
C SER A 324 1.32 0.84 29.02
N ALA A 325 2.47 1.49 29.22
CA ALA A 325 3.68 0.80 29.64
C ALA A 325 3.46 0.05 30.97
N GLY A 326 3.93 -1.20 31.05
CA GLY A 326 3.69 -2.05 32.23
C GLY A 326 4.39 -3.41 32.15
N ALA A 327 3.80 -4.43 32.77
CA ALA A 327 4.36 -5.79 32.78
C ALA A 327 4.22 -6.49 31.42
N GLY A 328 3.02 -6.55 30.84
CA GLY A 328 2.76 -7.18 29.54
C GLY A 328 3.07 -6.28 28.34
N HIS A 329 2.82 -4.97 28.44
CA HIS A 329 2.88 -4.03 27.31
C HIS A 329 4.00 -2.99 27.41
N TYR A 330 4.46 -2.51 26.25
CA TYR A 330 5.39 -1.38 26.13
C TYR A 330 5.17 -0.55 24.84
N PRO A 331 4.40 0.55 24.91
CA PRO A 331 4.36 1.52 23.83
C PRO A 331 5.72 2.20 23.71
N GLY A 332 6.22 2.27 22.46
CA GLY A 332 7.42 3.04 22.18
C GLY A 332 7.41 3.56 20.75
N THR A 333 7.71 4.84 20.59
CA THR A 333 7.88 5.51 19.31
C THR A 333 9.29 6.07 19.25
N TYR A 334 10.02 5.85 18.16
CA TYR A 334 11.41 6.27 18.04
C TYR A 334 11.62 6.90 16.66
N ALA A 335 12.32 8.04 16.61
CA ALA A 335 12.70 8.68 15.35
C ALA A 335 14.22 8.65 15.16
N SER A 336 14.63 8.50 13.90
CA SER A 336 16.03 8.36 13.50
C SER A 336 16.84 9.58 13.90
N GLY A 337 17.89 9.37 14.71
CA GLY A 337 18.82 10.43 15.14
C GLY A 337 18.42 11.21 16.39
N ILE A 338 17.30 10.86 17.05
CA ILE A 338 16.88 11.54 18.29
C ILE A 338 17.49 10.87 19.52
N PHE A 339 18.68 11.33 19.89
CA PHE A 339 19.42 10.90 21.07
C PHE A 339 19.41 11.98 22.17
N ASN A 340 19.48 11.55 23.43
CA ASN A 340 19.59 12.41 24.59
C ASN A 340 20.40 11.72 25.69
N ARG A 341 21.25 12.46 26.41
CA ARG A 341 22.10 11.93 27.48
C ARG A 341 21.54 12.27 28.86
N LEU A 342 21.52 11.28 29.75
CA LEU A 342 21.20 11.43 31.17
C LEU A 342 22.41 11.04 32.01
N GLN A 343 22.50 11.61 33.21
CA GLN A 343 23.61 11.40 34.16
C GLN A 343 23.06 10.80 35.46
N ASP A 344 23.72 9.76 35.96
CA ASP A 344 23.37 9.08 37.21
C ASP A 344 24.56 9.09 38.18
N GLU A 345 24.34 9.45 39.45
CA GLU A 345 25.37 9.39 40.49
C GLU A 345 25.40 7.99 41.15
N ILE A 346 26.44 7.21 40.85
CA ILE A 346 26.59 5.84 41.34
C ILE A 346 27.88 5.73 42.16
N THR A 347 27.75 5.48 43.46
CA THR A 347 28.88 5.24 44.39
C THR A 347 29.98 6.33 44.38
N GLY A 348 29.60 7.60 44.13
CA GLY A 348 30.54 8.72 44.04
C GLY A 348 31.23 8.86 42.68
N SER A 349 30.61 8.36 41.62
CA SER A 349 31.02 8.56 40.23
C SER A 349 29.79 8.84 39.37
N THR A 350 29.87 9.92 38.57
CA THR A 350 28.86 10.26 37.57
C THR A 350 28.95 9.29 36.39
N LEU A 351 27.83 8.63 36.06
CA LEU A 351 27.69 7.76 34.90
C LEU A 351 26.79 8.43 33.86
N ASP A 352 27.39 8.84 32.74
CA ASP A 352 26.67 9.37 31.59
C ASP A 352 26.19 8.23 30.69
N ASN A 353 24.91 8.24 30.30
CA ASN A 353 24.36 7.32 29.31
C ASN A 353 23.61 8.12 28.23
N GLU A 354 24.09 8.10 26.99
CA GLU A 354 23.28 8.51 25.84
C GLU A 354 22.26 7.41 25.48
N SER A 355 21.08 7.77 24.98
CA SER A 355 20.12 6.81 24.44
C SER A 355 19.22 7.44 23.38
N MET A 356 18.80 6.64 22.41
CA MET A 356 17.69 6.93 21.52
C MET A 356 16.42 7.09 22.36
N VAL A 357 15.74 8.22 22.18
CA VAL A 357 14.64 8.63 23.06
C VAL A 357 13.34 7.97 22.65
N ASN A 358 12.62 7.41 23.63
CA ASN A 358 11.21 7.07 23.46
C ASN A 358 10.38 8.36 23.36
N LEU A 359 9.82 8.62 22.18
CA LEU A 359 9.03 9.80 21.84
C LEU A 359 7.56 9.64 22.29
N PRO A 360 6.80 10.76 22.40
CA PRO A 360 5.41 10.70 22.84
C PRO A 360 4.59 9.61 22.15
N ASN A 361 3.75 8.93 22.92
CA ASN A 361 2.95 7.84 22.40
C ASN A 361 1.69 8.39 21.74
N TRP A 362 1.57 8.21 20.43
CA TRP A 362 0.40 8.64 19.64
C TRP A 362 -0.69 7.57 19.54
N LEU A 363 -0.41 6.33 19.94
CA LEU A 363 -1.38 5.23 19.90
C LEU A 363 -2.58 5.33 20.85
N PRO A 364 -2.59 6.04 22.01
CA PRO A 364 -3.65 5.91 23.00
C PRO A 364 -5.05 6.11 22.43
N VAL A 365 -5.81 5.01 22.37
CA VAL A 365 -7.24 4.97 22.06
C VAL A 365 -7.88 3.87 22.90
N THR A 366 -8.92 4.21 23.66
CA THR A 366 -9.75 3.25 24.42
C THR A 366 -11.21 3.71 24.37
N PHE A 367 -12.14 2.89 24.81
CA PHE A 367 -13.57 3.21 24.81
C PHE A 367 -14.26 2.73 26.09
N ARG A 368 -15.48 3.20 26.35
CA ARG A 368 -16.38 2.69 27.38
C ARG A 368 -17.84 2.78 26.93
N ILE A 369 -18.67 1.90 27.49
CA ILE A 369 -20.11 1.82 27.21
C ILE A 369 -20.86 2.33 28.45
N ASP A 370 -21.85 3.21 28.26
CA ASP A 370 -22.78 3.74 29.27
C ASP A 370 -22.11 4.21 30.59
N GLY A 371 -20.94 4.85 30.47
CA GLY A 371 -20.19 5.39 31.61
C GLY A 371 -19.46 4.35 32.46
N GLY A 372 -19.36 3.11 31.98
CA GLY A 372 -18.59 2.03 32.60
C GLY A 372 -17.06 2.26 32.64
N PRO A 373 -16.27 1.25 33.02
CA PRO A 373 -14.82 1.35 33.03
C PRO A 373 -14.27 1.53 31.60
N TRP A 374 -13.15 2.25 31.48
CA TRP A 374 -12.37 2.28 30.23
C TRP A 374 -11.86 0.89 29.87
N PHE A 375 -12.05 0.51 28.60
CA PHE A 375 -11.71 -0.80 28.08
C PHE A 375 -10.21 -1.12 28.26
N LYS A 376 -9.95 -2.31 28.80
CA LYS A 376 -8.65 -2.96 28.86
C LYS A 376 -8.83 -4.43 28.54
N LEU A 377 -8.08 -4.93 27.56
CA LEU A 377 -8.17 -6.32 27.11
C LEU A 377 -7.88 -7.33 28.25
N ASP A 378 -6.93 -7.01 29.13
CA ASP A 378 -6.60 -7.75 30.38
C ASP A 378 -7.80 -7.99 31.33
N THR A 379 -8.91 -7.27 31.18
CA THR A 379 -10.05 -7.28 32.11
C THR A 379 -11.37 -7.71 31.49
N ALA A 380 -11.39 -8.07 30.20
CA ALA A 380 -12.58 -8.50 29.47
C ALA A 380 -12.54 -10.01 29.18
N GLU A 381 -13.72 -10.62 29.00
CA GLU A 381 -13.81 -11.98 28.48
C GLU A 381 -13.49 -11.95 26.97
N VAL A 382 -12.31 -12.44 26.57
CA VAL A 382 -11.90 -12.51 25.16
C VAL A 382 -12.56 -13.72 24.49
N LEU A 383 -13.45 -13.46 23.53
CA LEU A 383 -14.18 -14.49 22.78
C LEU A 383 -13.47 -14.89 21.48
N GLU A 384 -12.79 -13.94 20.85
CA GLU A 384 -12.01 -14.09 19.60
C GLU A 384 -10.85 -13.09 19.65
N PHE A 385 -9.65 -13.48 19.24
CA PHE A 385 -8.53 -12.54 19.09
C PHE A 385 -7.60 -13.00 17.97
N HIS A 386 -7.44 -12.14 16.97
CA HIS A 386 -6.50 -12.30 15.87
C HIS A 386 -5.70 -11.00 15.70
N GLN A 387 -4.38 -11.13 15.68
CA GLN A 387 -3.48 -10.04 15.31
C GLN A 387 -2.65 -10.48 14.12
N TYR A 388 -2.59 -9.64 13.09
CA TYR A 388 -1.79 -9.94 11.92
C TYR A 388 -1.09 -8.71 11.35
N PHE A 389 0.13 -8.93 10.88
CA PHE A 389 0.96 -7.92 10.25
C PHE A 389 1.11 -8.26 8.77
N ASP A 390 0.45 -7.47 7.92
CA ASP A 390 0.52 -7.59 6.47
C ASP A 390 1.87 -7.01 6.01
N LEU A 391 2.77 -7.88 5.55
CA LEU A 391 4.12 -7.50 5.15
C LEU A 391 4.14 -6.80 3.79
N ARG A 392 3.15 -7.06 2.92
CA ARG A 392 3.05 -6.43 1.60
C ARG A 392 2.66 -4.95 1.74
N ARG A 393 1.72 -4.66 2.65
CA ARG A 393 1.19 -3.33 2.93
C ARG A 393 1.75 -2.66 4.20
N ALA A 394 2.61 -3.32 4.98
CA ALA A 394 3.11 -2.85 6.29
C ALA A 394 2.03 -2.36 7.27
N ILE A 395 0.82 -2.93 7.19
CA ILE A 395 -0.31 -2.61 8.08
C ILE A 395 -0.33 -3.62 9.22
N LEU A 396 -0.36 -3.13 10.46
CA LEU A 396 -0.71 -3.97 11.61
C LEU A 396 -2.22 -3.88 11.86
N THR A 397 -2.88 -5.04 11.83
CA THR A 397 -4.30 -5.19 12.16
C THR A 397 -4.47 -6.01 13.44
N ARG A 398 -5.39 -5.57 14.31
CA ARG A 398 -5.93 -6.36 15.43
C ARG A 398 -7.43 -6.47 15.24
N ARG A 399 -7.97 -7.69 15.25
CA ARG A 399 -9.41 -7.97 15.30
C ARG A 399 -9.67 -8.80 16.55
N PHE A 400 -10.58 -8.34 17.40
CA PHE A 400 -10.94 -9.09 18.59
C PHE A 400 -12.39 -8.85 18.99
N ARG A 401 -12.97 -9.85 19.63
CA ARG A 401 -14.35 -9.86 20.11
C ARG A 401 -14.32 -10.12 21.60
N ILE A 402 -14.95 -9.24 22.36
CA ILE A 402 -14.94 -9.28 23.83
C ILE A 402 -16.35 -9.25 24.37
N ARG A 403 -16.52 -9.80 25.57
CA ARG A 403 -17.67 -9.54 26.43
C ARG A 403 -17.21 -8.79 27.69
N ASP A 404 -17.89 -7.71 28.01
CA ASP A 404 -17.65 -6.95 29.24
C ASP A 404 -18.41 -7.52 30.45
N ASN A 405 -18.16 -6.96 31.63
CA ASN A 405 -18.82 -7.39 32.88
C ASN A 405 -20.33 -7.09 32.94
N ALA A 406 -20.88 -6.32 32.00
CA ALA A 406 -22.31 -6.06 31.86
C ALA A 406 -22.98 -7.04 30.85
N GLY A 407 -22.19 -7.86 30.15
CA GLY A 407 -22.67 -8.80 29.14
C GLY A 407 -22.69 -8.22 27.72
N HIS A 408 -22.21 -7.01 27.52
CA HIS A 408 -22.09 -6.39 26.20
C HIS A 408 -21.01 -7.11 25.39
N THR A 409 -21.42 -7.68 24.27
CA THR A 409 -20.52 -8.29 23.30
C THR A 409 -20.17 -7.25 22.24
N THR A 410 -18.88 -7.00 22.05
CA THR A 410 -18.37 -5.95 21.15
C THR A 410 -17.27 -6.55 20.27
N THR A 411 -17.36 -6.33 18.96
CA THR A 411 -16.27 -6.60 18.02
C THR A 411 -15.50 -5.31 17.76
N ILE A 412 -14.17 -5.39 17.84
CA ILE A 412 -13.24 -4.30 17.60
C ILE A 412 -12.30 -4.70 16.46
N VAL A 413 -12.13 -3.80 15.49
CA VAL A 413 -11.09 -3.89 14.46
C VAL A 413 -10.23 -2.64 14.53
N GLN A 414 -8.91 -2.81 14.62
CA GLN A 414 -7.94 -1.72 14.61
C GLN A 414 -6.98 -1.94 13.45
N ARG A 415 -6.75 -0.92 12.61
CA ARG A 415 -5.70 -0.93 11.56
C ARG A 415 -4.80 0.28 11.74
N ARG A 416 -3.49 0.11 11.54
CA ARG A 416 -2.52 1.21 11.62
C ARG A 416 -1.30 1.01 10.77
N PHE A 417 -0.68 2.12 10.40
CA PHE A 417 0.55 2.19 9.64
C PHE A 417 1.28 3.51 9.90
N VAL A 418 2.56 3.57 9.52
CA VAL A 418 3.33 4.82 9.39
C VAL A 418 3.50 5.07 7.89
N ALA A 419 3.12 6.25 7.40
CA ALA A 419 3.05 6.53 5.97
C ALA A 419 4.45 6.45 5.32
N MET A 420 4.62 5.59 4.31
CA MET A 420 5.94 5.43 3.67
C MET A 420 6.21 6.59 2.69
N HIS A 421 5.15 7.11 2.06
CA HIS A 421 5.19 8.27 1.15
C HIS A 421 5.28 9.64 1.87
N LEU A 422 5.08 9.68 3.20
CA LEU A 422 5.17 10.89 4.02
C LEU A 422 6.01 10.62 5.27
N SER A 423 7.24 11.13 5.31
CA SER A 423 8.17 11.03 6.46
C SER A 423 7.50 11.27 7.83
N HIS A 424 6.50 12.14 7.89
CA HIS A 424 5.96 12.72 9.12
C HIS A 424 4.57 12.24 9.52
N ALA A 425 3.94 11.31 8.78
CA ALA A 425 2.53 10.94 9.02
C ALA A 425 2.37 9.49 9.50
N CYS A 426 1.45 9.27 10.44
CA CYS A 426 0.95 7.96 10.82
C CYS A 426 -0.56 8.01 11.06
N ALA A 427 -1.20 6.84 11.01
CA ALA A 427 -2.64 6.72 11.14
C ALA A 427 -3.01 5.46 11.92
N LEU A 428 -4.07 5.58 12.71
CA LEU A 428 -4.77 4.48 13.38
C LEU A 428 -6.26 4.67 13.12
N GLU A 429 -6.94 3.61 12.72
CA GLU A 429 -8.40 3.54 12.82
C GLU A 429 -8.82 2.49 13.85
N MET A 430 -10.02 2.68 14.43
CA MET A 430 -10.67 1.74 15.33
C MET A 430 -12.16 1.67 15.00
N THR A 431 -12.58 0.57 14.40
CA THR A 431 -13.99 0.22 14.21
C THR A 431 -14.51 -0.51 15.45
N ILE A 432 -15.63 -0.05 15.99
CA ILE A 432 -16.33 -0.66 17.13
C ILE A 432 -17.72 -1.08 16.66
N VAL A 433 -18.08 -2.33 16.88
CA VAL A 433 -19.38 -2.94 16.51
C VAL A 433 -20.12 -3.37 17.77
N ALA A 434 -21.31 -2.83 17.98
CA ALA A 434 -22.17 -3.19 19.10
C ALA A 434 -23.04 -4.40 18.74
N GLU A 435 -22.66 -5.62 19.15
CA GLU A 435 -23.33 -6.83 18.64
C GLU A 435 -24.71 -7.08 19.29
N ASN A 436 -24.81 -6.88 20.61
CA ASN A 436 -25.99 -7.23 21.40
C ASN A 436 -26.44 -6.10 22.34
N TRP A 437 -25.95 -4.87 22.13
CA TRP A 437 -26.19 -3.73 22.99
C TRP A 437 -26.44 -2.46 22.17
N SER A 438 -27.15 -1.51 22.79
CA SER A 438 -27.41 -0.17 22.26
C SER A 438 -27.27 0.82 23.40
N GLY A 439 -26.56 1.93 23.20
CA GLY A 439 -26.30 2.89 24.27
C GLY A 439 -25.26 3.93 23.90
N ARG A 440 -24.72 4.59 24.92
CA ARG A 440 -23.68 5.61 24.74
C ARG A 440 -22.31 4.97 24.67
N LEU A 441 -21.62 5.20 23.58
CA LEU A 441 -20.20 4.91 23.42
C LEU A 441 -19.39 6.18 23.63
N GLU A 442 -18.44 6.15 24.57
CA GLU A 442 -17.42 7.19 24.72
C GLU A 442 -16.07 6.62 24.28
N ILE A 443 -15.43 7.23 23.28
CA ILE A 443 -14.11 6.87 22.78
C ILE A 443 -13.12 7.93 23.25
N ARG A 444 -12.08 7.54 23.98
CA ARG A 444 -10.97 8.40 24.38
C ARG A 444 -9.82 8.23 23.39
N SER A 445 -9.29 9.33 22.88
CA SER A 445 -8.10 9.35 22.02
C SER A 445 -7.14 10.46 22.47
N GLU A 446 -5.91 10.09 22.82
CA GLU A 446 -4.93 11.00 23.44
C GLU A 446 -3.56 10.93 22.74
N LEU A 447 -2.79 12.01 22.85
CA LEU A 447 -1.33 12.04 22.71
C LEU A 447 -0.72 12.01 24.13
N ASP A 448 0.27 11.14 24.33
CA ASP A 448 0.86 10.87 25.64
C ASP A 448 2.34 11.27 25.69
N GLY A 449 2.63 12.38 26.36
CA GLY A 449 3.97 12.90 26.56
C GLY A 449 4.70 12.36 27.79
N THR A 450 4.12 11.42 28.56
CA THR A 450 4.68 10.93 29.83
C THR A 450 5.55 9.68 29.67
N VAL A 451 6.01 9.40 28.46
CA VAL A 451 6.85 8.23 28.16
C VAL A 451 8.24 8.36 28.77
N GLU A 452 8.84 7.21 29.09
CA GLU A 452 10.19 7.10 29.63
C GLU A 452 10.89 5.89 28.99
N ASN A 453 12.23 5.88 28.98
CA ASN A 453 13.03 4.75 28.50
C ASN A 453 13.18 3.69 29.61
N THR A 454 12.24 2.74 29.68
CA THR A 454 12.16 1.70 30.74
C THR A 454 11.97 0.27 30.22
N LEU A 455 12.06 0.04 28.90
CA LEU A 455 11.85 -1.27 28.27
C LEU A 455 12.87 -2.29 28.77
N VAL A 456 14.15 -1.89 28.80
CA VAL A 456 15.26 -2.75 29.21
C VAL A 456 15.34 -2.79 30.73
N GLU A 457 14.94 -3.92 31.31
CA GLU A 457 14.86 -4.13 32.75
C GLU A 457 16.14 -3.72 33.52
N ARG A 458 17.32 -4.07 32.99
CA ARG A 458 18.62 -3.71 33.56
C ARG A 458 18.85 -2.20 33.68
N TYR A 459 18.20 -1.37 32.87
CA TYR A 459 18.36 0.08 32.88
C TYR A 459 17.38 0.80 33.81
N ARG A 460 16.40 0.11 34.42
CA ARG A 460 15.38 0.72 35.29
C ARG A 460 15.91 1.31 36.62
N GLY A 461 17.15 1.00 36.98
CA GLY A 461 17.85 1.63 38.10
C GLY A 461 18.62 2.90 37.73
N LEU A 462 18.51 3.34 36.47
CA LEU A 462 19.13 4.55 35.91
C LEU A 462 18.03 5.56 35.52
N SER A 463 18.42 6.80 35.31
CA SER A 463 17.52 7.86 34.84
C SER A 463 16.91 7.51 33.47
N SER A 464 15.58 7.59 33.39
CA SER A 464 14.75 7.12 32.28
C SER A 464 14.00 8.24 31.54
N ARG A 465 13.83 9.41 32.20
CA ARG A 465 13.02 10.52 31.70
C ARG A 465 13.86 11.48 30.86
N HIS A 466 13.79 11.31 29.54
CA HIS A 466 14.52 12.15 28.58
C HIS A 466 13.74 13.41 28.15
N LEU A 467 12.40 13.44 28.33
CA LEU A 467 11.51 14.47 27.80
C LEU A 467 10.96 15.39 28.89
N ALA A 468 10.72 16.65 28.53
CA ALA A 468 9.94 17.61 29.28
C ALA A 468 8.80 18.17 28.41
N LEU A 469 7.60 18.33 28.98
CA LEU A 469 6.48 18.98 28.31
C LEU A 469 6.79 20.47 28.07
N THR A 470 6.49 20.96 26.87
CA THR A 470 6.69 22.37 26.49
C THR A 470 5.38 23.07 26.16
N LYS A 471 4.48 22.40 25.43
CA LYS A 471 3.16 22.94 25.06
C LYS A 471 2.16 21.79 24.91
N ALA A 472 0.95 22.00 25.38
CA ALA A 472 -0.24 21.25 24.98
C ALA A 472 -1.29 22.28 24.56
N ALA A 473 -2.05 22.01 23.49
CA ALA A 473 -3.07 22.93 22.99
C ALA A 473 -4.14 22.20 22.15
N ALA A 474 -5.39 22.64 22.26
CA ALA A 474 -6.38 22.36 21.23
C ALA A 474 -6.08 23.20 19.97
N LEU A 475 -6.22 22.59 18.79
CA LEU A 475 -6.08 23.25 17.49
C LEU A 475 -7.45 23.51 16.86
N SER A 476 -8.38 22.56 17.03
CA SER A 476 -9.78 22.63 16.60
C SER A 476 -10.66 21.83 17.57
N ASN A 477 -11.96 21.68 17.26
CA ASN A 477 -12.87 20.82 18.04
C ASN A 477 -12.50 19.32 18.00
N ASP A 478 -11.71 18.91 17.00
CA ASP A 478 -11.38 17.52 16.69
C ASP A 478 -9.85 17.25 16.66
N SER A 479 -9.01 18.29 16.78
CA SER A 479 -7.55 18.16 16.75
C SER A 479 -6.79 18.89 17.87
N VAL A 480 -5.66 18.29 18.27
CA VAL A 480 -4.79 18.73 19.38
C VAL A 480 -3.31 18.70 18.98
N LEU A 481 -2.51 19.49 19.68
CA LEU A 481 -1.05 19.57 19.57
C LEU A 481 -0.41 19.23 20.92
N LEU A 482 0.61 18.38 20.89
CA LEU A 482 1.52 18.10 21.99
C LEU A 482 2.97 18.40 21.56
N VAL A 483 3.67 19.22 22.33
CA VAL A 483 5.09 19.55 22.12
C VAL A 483 5.89 19.23 23.38
N VAL A 484 6.94 18.46 23.19
CA VAL A 484 7.93 18.11 24.22
C VAL A 484 9.33 18.51 23.74
N GLN A 485 10.30 18.54 24.65
CA GLN A 485 11.71 18.77 24.33
C GLN A 485 12.60 17.79 25.08
N THR A 486 13.67 17.31 24.46
CA THR A 486 14.69 16.54 25.17
C THR A 486 15.42 17.41 26.20
N ASN A 487 15.59 16.91 27.42
CA ASN A 487 16.03 17.71 28.56
C ASN A 487 17.53 18.10 28.55
N GLN A 488 18.38 17.36 27.84
CA GLN A 488 19.81 17.64 27.68
C GLN A 488 20.16 18.07 26.25
N SER A 489 19.74 17.31 25.23
CA SER A 489 20.06 17.61 23.82
C SER A 489 19.19 18.72 23.20
N ARG A 490 18.16 19.19 23.93
CA ARG A 490 17.28 20.33 23.58
C ARG A 490 16.56 20.22 22.24
N ILE A 491 16.37 19.00 21.73
CA ILE A 491 15.64 18.73 20.50
C ILE A 491 14.13 18.81 20.78
N PRO A 492 13.38 19.76 20.18
CA PRO A 492 11.93 19.77 20.25
C PRO A 492 11.33 18.64 19.42
N VAL A 493 10.20 18.09 19.88
CA VAL A 493 9.38 17.10 19.17
C VAL A 493 7.92 17.52 19.32
N ALA A 494 7.23 17.64 18.19
CA ALA A 494 5.82 18.00 18.13
C ALA A 494 5.01 16.87 17.49
N MET A 495 3.85 16.59 18.07
CA MET A 495 2.83 15.71 17.49
C MET A 495 1.50 16.46 17.43
N ALA A 496 0.85 16.47 16.28
CA ALA A 496 -0.51 16.96 16.15
C ALA A 496 -1.42 15.82 15.70
N ALA A 497 -2.61 15.70 16.30
CA ALA A 497 -3.54 14.60 16.05
C ALA A 497 -4.95 15.10 15.76
N ARG A 498 -5.58 14.61 14.69
CA ARG A 498 -6.99 14.84 14.32
C ARG A 498 -7.78 13.55 14.51
N ASN A 499 -8.98 13.67 15.07
CA ASN A 499 -9.84 12.55 15.44
C ASN A 499 -11.22 12.74 14.81
N THR A 500 -11.62 11.87 13.89
CA THR A 500 -12.91 11.97 13.20
C THR A 500 -13.63 10.64 13.24
N VAL A 501 -14.95 10.65 13.46
CA VAL A 501 -15.76 9.42 13.53
C VAL A 501 -16.63 9.31 12.27
N TRP A 502 -16.69 8.10 11.72
CA TRP A 502 -17.34 7.79 10.46
C TRP A 502 -18.21 6.54 10.56
N ARG A 503 -19.23 6.45 9.69
CA ARG A 503 -20.03 5.24 9.42
C ARG A 503 -20.32 5.20 7.93
N ASP A 504 -20.17 4.04 7.30
CA ASP A 504 -20.59 3.78 5.91
C ASP A 504 -20.05 4.80 4.87
N GLY A 505 -18.91 5.41 5.17
CA GLY A 505 -18.27 6.46 4.36
C GLY A 505 -18.56 7.90 4.83
N ASP A 506 -19.63 8.13 5.59
CA ASP A 506 -20.12 9.45 6.01
C ASP A 506 -19.65 9.86 7.43
N PRO A 507 -19.53 11.18 7.73
CA PRO A 507 -19.21 11.66 9.07
C PRO A 507 -20.32 11.33 10.07
N PHE A 508 -19.98 10.68 11.18
CA PHE A 508 -20.96 10.27 12.19
C PHE A 508 -21.18 11.37 13.26
N PRO A 509 -22.45 11.70 13.62
CA PRO A 509 -22.75 12.70 14.64
C PRO A 509 -22.05 12.41 15.98
N SER A 510 -21.11 13.28 16.35
CA SER A 510 -20.19 13.05 17.49
C SER A 510 -20.03 14.31 18.34
N ARG A 511 -19.90 14.14 19.66
CA ARG A 511 -19.65 15.24 20.61
C ARG A 511 -18.25 15.12 21.19
N TYR A 512 -17.43 16.14 20.99
CA TYR A 512 -16.04 16.17 21.42
C TYR A 512 -15.91 16.94 22.73
N ARG A 513 -15.19 16.37 23.70
CA ARG A 513 -14.75 17.04 24.92
C ARG A 513 -13.23 16.95 24.99
N LEU A 514 -12.55 18.09 25.04
CA LEU A 514 -11.11 18.16 25.27
C LEU A 514 -10.75 17.48 26.60
N VAL A 515 -9.72 16.63 26.57
CA VAL A 515 -9.07 16.04 27.73
C VAL A 515 -7.65 16.56 27.75
N GLU A 516 -7.24 17.18 28.84
CA GLU A 516 -5.89 17.72 29.03
C GLU A 516 -5.50 17.57 30.49
N GLY A 517 -4.26 17.14 30.75
CA GLY A 517 -3.73 16.95 32.11
C GLY A 517 -2.53 16.02 32.12
N ASP A 518 -1.70 16.13 33.15
CA ASP A 518 -0.58 15.22 33.42
C ASP A 518 0.38 14.96 32.23
N GLY A 519 0.52 15.90 31.29
CA GLY A 519 1.35 15.73 30.08
C GLY A 519 0.68 14.94 28.95
N ARG A 520 -0.65 14.79 29.00
CA ARG A 520 -1.51 14.20 27.96
C ARG A 520 -2.47 15.25 27.43
N ILE A 521 -2.85 15.11 26.16
CA ILE A 521 -3.91 15.91 25.54
C ILE A 521 -4.66 15.11 24.47
N GLY A 522 -5.97 15.29 24.36
CA GLY A 522 -6.82 14.48 23.49
C GLY A 522 -8.31 14.83 23.58
N HIS A 523 -9.15 13.89 23.17
CA HIS A 523 -10.60 14.03 23.23
C HIS A 523 -11.27 12.79 23.85
N ASP A 524 -12.29 13.03 24.67
CA ASP A 524 -13.39 12.09 24.88
C ASP A 524 -14.47 12.40 23.83
N ILE A 525 -14.79 11.43 22.99
CA ILE A 525 -15.70 11.55 21.85
C ILE A 525 -16.93 10.70 22.15
N THR A 526 -18.09 11.34 22.32
CA THR A 526 -19.35 10.67 22.61
C THR A 526 -20.17 10.46 21.34
N VAL A 527 -20.63 9.23 21.13
CA VAL A 527 -21.60 8.84 20.10
C VAL A 527 -22.67 7.95 20.72
N ASP A 528 -23.88 7.99 20.18
CA ASP A 528 -24.97 7.07 20.56
C ASP A 528 -25.03 5.98 19.47
N LEU A 529 -25.07 4.70 19.87
CA LEU A 529 -24.89 3.55 18.98
C LEU A 529 -25.99 2.50 19.20
N ASP A 530 -26.62 2.03 18.12
CA ASP A 530 -27.65 0.98 18.13
C ASP A 530 -27.05 -0.43 18.06
N THR A 531 -27.87 -1.44 18.38
CA THR A 531 -27.52 -2.87 18.26
C THR A 531 -27.32 -3.29 16.80
N GLY A 532 -26.32 -4.13 16.54
CA GLY A 532 -25.91 -4.59 15.21
C GLY A 532 -25.14 -3.54 14.41
N CYS A 533 -24.86 -2.39 15.00
CA CYS A 533 -24.41 -1.18 14.32
C CYS A 533 -22.95 -0.85 14.68
N SER A 534 -22.24 -0.17 13.77
CA SER A 534 -20.81 0.13 13.92
C SER A 534 -20.48 1.62 13.76
N VAL A 535 -19.33 2.02 14.27
CA VAL A 535 -18.68 3.32 14.02
C VAL A 535 -17.17 3.12 13.93
N THR A 536 -16.49 3.95 13.14
CA THR A 536 -15.03 3.94 12.99
C THR A 536 -14.45 5.29 13.43
N LEU A 537 -13.57 5.28 14.42
CA LEU A 537 -12.68 6.40 14.70
C LEU A 537 -11.51 6.34 13.71
N GLU A 538 -11.28 7.41 12.94
CA GLU A 538 -10.02 7.68 12.25
C GLU A 538 -9.18 8.67 13.09
N LYS A 539 -7.96 8.27 13.47
CA LYS A 539 -6.96 9.08 14.17
C LYS A 539 -5.75 9.31 13.26
N MET A 540 -5.65 10.52 12.72
CA MET A 540 -4.56 10.95 11.85
C MET A 540 -3.54 11.75 12.66
N VAL A 541 -2.25 11.44 12.56
CA VAL A 541 -1.20 12.07 13.37
C VAL A 541 -0.02 12.50 12.51
N THR A 542 0.52 13.68 12.81
CA THR A 542 1.80 14.17 12.29
C THR A 542 2.87 14.17 13.38
N VAL A 543 4.13 13.93 13.00
CA VAL A 543 5.30 13.88 13.90
C VAL A 543 6.45 14.66 13.27
N PHE A 544 6.85 15.74 13.94
CA PHE A 544 7.98 16.60 13.54
C PHE A 544 8.98 16.76 14.67
N THR A 545 10.25 16.94 14.31
CA THR A 545 11.37 17.09 15.24
C THR A 545 12.25 18.28 14.87
N GLY A 546 13.01 18.81 15.83
CA GLY A 546 14.05 19.81 15.57
C GLY A 546 15.27 19.29 14.78
N ARG A 547 15.18 18.10 14.16
CA ARG A 547 16.18 17.53 13.25
C ARG A 547 15.68 17.43 11.81
N ASP A 548 14.44 17.81 11.54
CA ASP A 548 13.88 17.77 10.19
C ASP A 548 14.31 18.98 9.36
N HIS A 549 14.42 18.77 8.04
CA HIS A 549 14.90 19.79 7.11
C HIS A 549 13.75 20.68 6.61
N ALA A 550 14.06 21.95 6.31
CA ALA A 550 13.10 22.92 5.76
C ALA A 550 11.83 23.16 6.61
N VAL A 551 11.96 23.06 7.94
CA VAL A 551 10.91 23.39 8.93
C VAL A 551 11.22 24.74 9.60
N SER A 552 10.17 25.49 9.97
CA SER A 552 10.31 26.71 10.79
C SER A 552 10.37 26.35 12.28
N GLU A 553 9.30 25.74 12.79
CA GLU A 553 9.20 25.13 14.11
C GLU A 553 8.44 23.80 13.97
N PRO A 554 8.78 22.72 14.70
CA PRO A 554 8.05 21.46 14.63
C PRO A 554 6.55 21.57 14.95
N ALA A 555 6.17 22.50 15.84
CA ALA A 555 4.78 22.74 16.22
C ALA A 555 3.95 23.24 15.03
N ASP A 556 4.40 24.31 14.38
CA ASP A 556 3.77 24.91 13.20
C ASP A 556 3.66 23.89 12.06
N GLU A 557 4.70 23.08 11.85
CA GLU A 557 4.70 22.05 10.80
C GLU A 557 3.77 20.89 11.11
N ALA A 558 3.69 20.43 12.36
CA ALA A 558 2.75 19.39 12.76
C ALA A 558 1.29 19.80 12.50
N GLU A 559 0.90 21.01 12.92
CA GLU A 559 -0.42 21.60 12.65
C GLU A 559 -0.66 21.80 11.14
N ARG A 560 0.28 22.44 10.44
CA ARG A 560 0.18 22.74 9.01
C ARG A 560 0.03 21.48 8.16
N TRP A 561 0.77 20.41 8.45
CA TRP A 561 0.63 19.15 7.72
C TRP A 561 -0.60 18.36 8.12
N LEU A 562 -1.02 18.41 9.40
CA LEU A 562 -2.24 17.71 9.84
C LEU A 562 -3.48 18.22 9.09
N SER A 563 -3.59 19.54 8.89
CA SER A 563 -4.68 20.14 8.08
C SER A 563 -4.70 19.69 6.62
N ARG A 564 -3.58 19.18 6.10
CA ARG A 564 -3.42 18.69 4.71
C ARG A 564 -3.56 17.18 4.57
N LEU A 565 -3.57 16.42 5.66
CA LEU A 565 -3.82 14.98 5.60
C LEU A 565 -5.28 14.74 5.22
N GLY A 566 -5.49 13.92 4.19
CA GLY A 566 -6.80 13.34 3.87
C GLY A 566 -7.29 12.39 4.95
N ARG A 567 -8.30 11.59 4.61
CA ARG A 567 -8.82 10.49 5.44
C ARG A 567 -7.84 9.32 5.50
N PHE A 568 -8.13 8.36 6.38
CA PHE A 568 -7.32 7.16 6.61
C PHE A 568 -7.03 6.39 5.30
N ASP A 569 -8.06 6.18 4.48
CA ASP A 569 -8.01 5.52 3.17
C ASP A 569 -7.09 6.25 2.17
N VAL A 570 -7.28 7.55 1.95
CA VAL A 570 -6.46 8.37 1.03
C VAL A 570 -4.97 8.31 1.39
N VAL A 571 -4.64 8.33 2.68
CA VAL A 571 -3.25 8.22 3.15
C VAL A 571 -2.76 6.76 3.08
N LEU A 572 -3.65 5.78 3.27
CA LEU A 572 -3.32 4.36 3.15
C LEU A 572 -2.96 3.98 1.72
N ASP A 573 -3.75 4.38 0.72
CA ASP A 573 -3.52 4.02 -0.69
C ASP A 573 -2.15 4.53 -1.16
N ARG A 574 -1.82 5.79 -0.84
CA ARG A 574 -0.51 6.38 -1.12
C ARG A 574 0.63 5.71 -0.32
N HIS A 575 0.37 5.21 0.89
CA HIS A 575 1.34 4.40 1.65
C HIS A 575 1.57 3.03 1.00
N VAL A 576 0.51 2.33 0.57
CA VAL A 576 0.59 1.04 -0.13
C VAL A 576 1.34 1.19 -1.46
N LEU A 577 1.09 2.25 -2.23
CA LEU A 577 1.80 2.53 -3.47
C LEU A 577 3.31 2.71 -3.29
N ALA A 578 3.72 3.43 -2.23
CA ALA A 578 5.13 3.57 -1.91
C ALA A 578 5.78 2.23 -1.53
N LEU A 579 5.06 1.34 -0.84
CA LEU A 579 5.54 0.00 -0.52
C LEU A 579 5.61 -0.91 -1.75
N VAL A 580 4.67 -0.83 -2.69
CA VAL A 580 4.75 -1.54 -3.97
C VAL A 580 6.05 -1.19 -4.70
N SER A 581 6.40 0.10 -4.77
CA SER A 581 7.66 0.54 -5.41
C SER A 581 8.93 0.12 -4.64
N LEU A 582 8.83 -0.14 -3.33
CA LEU A 582 9.93 -0.69 -2.53
C LEU A 582 10.04 -2.21 -2.69
N TRP A 583 8.91 -2.92 -2.77
CA TRP A 583 8.87 -4.36 -3.01
C TRP A 583 9.37 -4.74 -4.41
N ASP A 584 9.11 -3.93 -5.43
CA ASP A 584 9.72 -4.08 -6.76
C ASP A 584 11.27 -4.07 -6.73
N ARG A 585 11.86 -3.34 -5.76
CA ARG A 585 13.34 -3.24 -5.59
C ARG A 585 13.92 -4.27 -4.63
N MET A 586 13.22 -4.54 -3.53
CA MET A 586 13.68 -5.36 -2.40
C MET A 586 13.13 -6.80 -2.43
N GLY A 587 12.19 -7.09 -3.32
CA GLY A 587 11.55 -8.38 -3.49
C GLY A 587 12.53 -9.50 -3.78
N ILE A 588 12.25 -10.65 -3.17
CA ILE A 588 12.92 -11.92 -3.38
C ILE A 588 11.81 -12.96 -3.32
N ASP A 589 11.59 -13.65 -4.44
CA ASP A 589 10.53 -14.65 -4.59
C ASP A 589 11.13 -15.99 -5.02
N PHE A 590 10.58 -17.07 -4.46
CA PHE A 590 10.97 -18.44 -4.75
C PHE A 590 9.83 -19.39 -4.39
N GLU A 591 9.62 -20.41 -5.22
CA GLU A 591 8.48 -21.32 -5.13
C GLU A 591 8.65 -22.38 -4.03
N GLY A 592 7.56 -23.09 -3.71
CA GLY A 592 7.55 -24.27 -2.82
C GLY A 592 7.83 -24.01 -1.33
N HIS A 593 8.17 -22.78 -0.92
CA HIS A 593 8.73 -22.51 0.40
C HIS A 593 8.10 -21.30 1.13
N GLY A 594 6.76 -21.23 1.16
CA GLY A 594 6.01 -20.08 1.70
C GLY A 594 6.42 -19.59 3.10
N HIS A 595 6.79 -20.48 4.03
CA HIS A 595 7.29 -20.06 5.35
C HIS A 595 8.64 -19.33 5.27
N ALA A 596 9.61 -19.87 4.51
CA ALA A 596 10.92 -19.23 4.35
C ALA A 596 10.80 -17.89 3.60
N LEU A 597 9.93 -17.84 2.59
CA LEU A 597 9.60 -16.63 1.85
C LEU A 597 9.02 -15.53 2.75
N ARG A 598 8.12 -15.90 3.67
CA ARG A 598 7.59 -15.01 4.72
C ARG A 598 8.67 -14.45 5.64
N VAL A 599 9.64 -15.29 6.07
CA VAL A 599 10.76 -14.85 6.92
C VAL A 599 11.67 -13.87 6.18
N VAL A 600 11.97 -14.11 4.90
CA VAL A 600 12.75 -13.19 4.06
C VAL A 600 12.04 -11.85 3.92
N ARG A 601 10.74 -11.85 3.59
CA ARG A 601 9.92 -10.64 3.49
C ARG A 601 9.81 -9.90 4.82
N PHE A 602 9.66 -10.62 5.93
CA PHE A 602 9.62 -10.03 7.27
C PHE A 602 10.91 -9.27 7.59
N HIS A 603 12.07 -9.86 7.33
CA HIS A 603 13.37 -9.20 7.53
C HIS A 603 13.59 -8.03 6.55
N ALA A 604 13.22 -8.18 5.28
CA ALA A 604 13.32 -7.09 4.30
C ALA A 604 12.45 -5.88 4.70
N LEU A 605 11.24 -6.12 5.23
CA LEU A 605 10.38 -5.06 5.75
C LEU A 605 10.99 -4.39 6.99
N HIS A 606 11.52 -5.15 7.95
CA HIS A 606 12.18 -4.59 9.14
C HIS A 606 13.40 -3.71 8.80
N VAL A 607 14.13 -4.03 7.72
CA VAL A 607 15.16 -3.14 7.16
C VAL A 607 14.51 -1.85 6.64
N LEU A 608 13.50 -1.95 5.76
CA LEU A 608 12.79 -0.79 5.18
C LEU A 608 12.10 0.11 6.21
N GLN A 609 11.66 -0.43 7.34
CA GLN A 609 11.07 0.35 8.44
C GLN A 609 12.12 1.05 9.31
N SER A 610 13.37 0.56 9.30
CA SER A 610 14.50 1.15 10.01
C SER A 610 15.24 2.19 9.17
N VAL A 611 15.44 1.91 7.87
CA VAL A 611 16.14 2.75 6.90
C VAL A 611 15.44 2.66 5.53
N SER A 612 15.04 3.77 4.93
CA SER A 612 14.13 3.79 3.75
C SER A 612 14.53 4.86 2.69
N PRO A 613 13.63 5.33 1.80
CA PRO A 613 13.82 6.59 1.05
C PRO A 613 13.56 7.86 1.89
N ASN A 614 12.77 7.75 2.96
CA ASN A 614 12.99 8.58 4.15
C ASN A 614 14.34 8.13 4.77
N THR A 615 14.83 8.65 5.90
CA THR A 615 16.24 8.40 6.34
C THR A 615 17.32 8.99 5.40
N ALA A 616 17.15 8.96 4.07
CA ALA A 616 18.03 9.61 3.10
C ALA A 616 18.23 11.10 3.45
N ASP A 617 19.48 11.56 3.30
CA ASP A 617 19.97 12.89 3.67
C ASP A 617 19.73 13.35 5.13
N ARG A 618 19.22 12.48 6.00
CA ARG A 618 19.26 12.66 7.45
C ARG A 618 20.65 12.31 8.00
N ASP A 619 20.95 12.79 9.19
CA ASP A 619 22.26 12.59 9.82
C ASP A 619 22.27 11.39 10.78
N VAL A 620 22.15 10.20 10.21
CA VAL A 620 21.87 8.96 10.94
C VAL A 620 22.62 7.76 10.35
N GLY A 621 22.99 6.80 11.19
CA GLY A 621 23.49 5.49 10.78
C GLY A 621 22.45 4.39 10.97
N VAL A 622 22.88 3.13 11.02
CA VAL A 622 22.00 1.96 11.21
C VAL A 622 22.03 1.48 12.67
N PRO A 623 20.94 1.63 13.45
CA PRO A 623 20.90 1.12 14.82
C PRO A 623 20.88 -0.41 14.87
N ALA A 624 21.56 -1.04 15.84
CA ALA A 624 21.64 -2.51 15.96
C ALA A 624 20.28 -3.22 16.22
N ARG A 625 19.21 -2.47 16.53
CA ARG A 625 17.82 -2.96 16.66
C ARG A 625 16.84 -2.16 15.78
N GLY A 626 17.34 -1.39 14.81
CA GLY A 626 16.56 -0.41 14.08
C GLY A 626 15.79 0.52 15.02
N LEU A 627 14.54 0.84 14.66
CA LEU A 627 13.63 1.65 15.47
C LEU A 627 12.63 0.80 16.29
N HIS A 628 12.99 -0.43 16.66
CA HIS A 628 12.05 -1.42 17.23
C HIS A 628 12.07 -1.49 18.78
N GLY A 629 13.04 -0.82 19.43
CA GLY A 629 13.14 -0.75 20.89
C GLY A 629 14.51 -0.26 21.41
N GLU A 630 14.61 -0.16 22.73
CA GLU A 630 15.71 0.48 23.47
C GLU A 630 16.92 -0.43 23.76
N ALA A 631 16.88 -1.69 23.35
CA ALA A 631 18.02 -2.58 23.49
C ALA A 631 19.22 -2.04 22.68
N TYR A 632 20.42 -2.08 23.28
CA TYR A 632 21.60 -1.37 22.78
C TYR A 632 21.45 0.16 22.65
N ARG A 633 20.46 0.75 23.34
CA ARG A 633 20.22 2.21 23.43
C ARG A 633 20.03 2.91 22.07
N GLY A 634 19.74 2.16 21.01
CA GLY A 634 19.66 2.66 19.63
C GLY A 634 21.01 3.03 19.00
N HIS A 635 22.14 2.66 19.62
CA HIS A 635 23.47 2.99 19.11
C HIS A 635 23.80 2.27 17.79
N ILE A 636 24.73 2.86 17.03
CA ILE A 636 25.23 2.40 15.74
C ILE A 636 26.56 1.67 15.97
N PHE A 637 26.59 0.40 15.58
CA PHE A 637 27.72 -0.53 15.71
C PHE A 637 28.28 -0.86 14.31
N TRP A 638 29.08 -1.91 14.16
CA TRP A 638 29.50 -2.47 12.86
C TRP A 638 28.37 -3.12 12.03
N ASP A 639 27.18 -3.32 12.61
CA ASP A 639 26.03 -4.06 12.04
C ASP A 639 25.53 -3.53 10.69
N GLU A 640 25.84 -2.28 10.35
CA GLU A 640 25.66 -1.72 9.00
C GLU A 640 26.33 -2.57 7.90
N LEU A 641 27.38 -3.34 8.21
CA LEU A 641 28.00 -4.31 7.30
C LEU A 641 27.02 -5.37 6.79
N PHE A 642 26.10 -5.84 7.63
CA PHE A 642 25.07 -6.81 7.22
C PHE A 642 24.02 -6.14 6.33
N VAL A 643 23.60 -4.92 6.69
CA VAL A 643 22.53 -4.18 5.98
C VAL A 643 23.00 -3.65 4.62
N PHE A 644 24.21 -3.11 4.53
CA PHE A 644 24.76 -2.55 3.28
C PHE A 644 25.01 -3.63 2.22
N SER A 645 25.21 -4.89 2.60
CA SER A 645 25.29 -6.00 1.63
C SER A 645 24.03 -6.09 0.74
N VAL A 646 22.86 -5.75 1.29
CA VAL A 646 21.59 -5.66 0.56
C VAL A 646 21.41 -4.27 -0.06
N LEU A 647 21.62 -3.20 0.71
CA LEU A 647 21.33 -1.84 0.26
C LEU A 647 22.24 -1.38 -0.89
N ASN A 648 23.50 -1.82 -0.97
CA ASN A 648 24.39 -1.47 -2.09
C ASN A 648 23.83 -1.91 -3.44
N LEU A 649 23.17 -3.08 -3.49
CA LEU A 649 22.63 -3.65 -4.71
C LEU A 649 21.22 -3.12 -5.04
N ARG A 650 20.43 -2.73 -4.04
CA ARG A 650 18.99 -2.38 -4.21
C ARG A 650 18.68 -0.89 -4.06
N MET A 651 19.41 -0.18 -3.20
CA MET A 651 19.19 1.21 -2.81
C MET A 651 20.52 1.95 -2.50
N PRO A 652 21.50 1.99 -3.43
CA PRO A 652 22.84 2.53 -3.14
C PRO A 652 22.85 4.00 -2.69
N THR A 653 21.91 4.82 -3.13
CA THR A 653 21.78 6.22 -2.67
C THR A 653 21.55 6.32 -1.16
N LEU A 654 20.81 5.37 -0.58
CA LEU A 654 20.62 5.27 0.87
C LEU A 654 21.92 4.90 1.58
N THR A 655 22.69 3.92 1.06
CA THR A 655 24.02 3.62 1.64
C THR A 655 24.93 4.84 1.61
N ARG A 656 24.92 5.65 0.54
CA ARG A 656 25.71 6.89 0.45
C ARG A 656 25.37 7.87 1.59
N SER A 657 24.08 8.07 1.89
CA SER A 657 23.65 8.91 3.02
C SER A 657 24.06 8.31 4.37
N LEU A 658 23.91 6.99 4.57
CA LEU A 658 24.27 6.30 5.81
C LEU A 658 25.79 6.28 6.05
N LEU A 659 26.61 6.17 5.00
CA LEU A 659 28.07 6.30 5.11
C LEU A 659 28.52 7.74 5.44
N ARG A 660 27.77 8.77 5.00
CA ARG A 660 28.03 10.17 5.39
C ARG A 660 27.89 10.42 6.89
N TYR A 661 27.09 9.63 7.62
CA TYR A 661 27.06 9.67 9.09
C TYR A 661 28.44 9.37 9.69
N ARG A 662 29.13 8.32 9.22
CA ARG A 662 30.51 8.00 9.66
C ARG A 662 31.49 9.12 9.32
N TYR A 663 31.43 9.64 8.10
CA TYR A 663 32.31 10.74 7.67
C TYR A 663 32.17 11.98 8.56
N ARG A 664 30.94 12.39 8.91
CA ARG A 664 30.68 13.50 9.83
C ARG A 664 31.22 13.29 11.25
N ARG A 665 31.51 12.04 11.66
CA ARG A 665 32.13 11.68 12.95
C ARG A 665 33.64 11.44 12.86
N LEU A 666 34.26 11.56 11.68
CA LEU A 666 35.68 11.29 11.47
C LEU A 666 36.59 12.17 12.33
N GLY A 667 36.21 13.43 12.60
CA GLY A 667 36.95 14.32 13.50
C GLY A 667 37.00 13.83 14.94
N GLU A 668 35.90 13.25 15.44
CA GLU A 668 35.83 12.69 16.79
C GLU A 668 36.61 11.37 16.88
N ALA A 669 36.52 10.51 15.85
CA ALA A 669 37.34 9.30 15.76
C ALA A 669 38.85 9.60 15.73
N ARG A 670 39.27 10.70 15.08
CA ARG A 670 40.65 11.21 15.12
C ARG A 670 41.07 11.66 16.52
N ARG A 671 40.18 12.39 17.23
CA ARG A 671 40.42 12.81 18.61
C ARG A 671 40.58 11.61 19.54
N ALA A 672 39.69 10.62 19.44
CA ALA A 672 39.76 9.38 20.20
C ALA A 672 41.08 8.60 19.95
N ALA A 673 41.56 8.53 18.70
CA ALA A 673 42.86 7.95 18.39
C ALA A 673 44.00 8.69 19.09
N SER A 674 44.03 10.03 18.99
CA SER A 674 45.04 10.87 19.61
C SER A 674 45.04 10.78 21.14
N GLU A 675 43.87 10.70 21.77
CA GLU A 675 43.72 10.51 23.22
C GLU A 675 44.19 9.12 23.68
N ALA A 676 44.12 8.11 22.80
CA ALA A 676 44.69 6.78 23.01
C ALA A 676 46.20 6.69 22.69
N GLY A 677 46.83 7.78 22.22
CA GLY A 677 48.25 7.80 21.84
C GLY A 677 48.55 7.27 20.43
N HIS A 678 47.53 7.12 19.58
CA HIS A 678 47.61 6.64 18.21
C HIS A 678 47.37 7.75 17.18
N GLN A 679 47.68 7.48 15.90
CA GLN A 679 47.35 8.35 14.78
C GLN A 679 46.05 7.90 14.10
N GLY A 680 45.63 8.57 13.03
CA GLY A 680 44.50 8.15 12.22
C GLY A 680 43.14 8.34 12.91
N ALA A 681 42.17 7.47 12.60
CA ALA A 681 40.82 7.50 13.16
C ALA A 681 40.46 6.18 13.89
N MET A 682 40.21 6.29 15.19
CA MET A 682 39.69 5.23 16.04
C MET A 682 38.19 5.43 16.24
N PHE A 683 37.38 4.85 15.36
CA PHE A 683 35.92 4.90 15.51
C PHE A 683 35.47 4.13 16.77
N PRO A 684 34.43 4.62 17.49
CA PRO A 684 33.93 3.98 18.70
C PRO A 684 33.23 2.66 18.40
N TRP A 685 33.24 1.71 19.33
CA TRP A 685 32.46 0.48 19.23
C TRP A 685 30.95 0.74 19.25
N GLN A 686 30.50 1.70 20.06
CA GLN A 686 29.13 2.22 20.06
C GLN A 686 29.14 3.70 19.72
N SER A 687 28.57 4.03 18.56
CA SER A 687 28.43 5.42 18.09
C SER A 687 27.00 5.91 18.32
N GLY A 688 26.86 7.14 18.82
CA GLY A 688 25.59 7.83 19.02
C GLY A 688 25.50 9.12 18.20
N SER A 689 25.10 10.19 18.86
CA SER A 689 24.80 11.51 18.29
C SER A 689 26.02 12.24 17.73
N ASP A 690 27.15 12.25 18.44
CA ASP A 690 28.33 13.06 18.10
C ASP A 690 29.57 12.25 17.71
N GLY A 691 29.55 10.92 17.90
CA GLY A 691 30.65 10.02 17.53
C GLY A 691 31.61 9.67 18.66
N ARG A 692 31.33 10.07 19.91
CA ARG A 692 32.01 9.56 21.09
C ARG A 692 31.75 8.07 21.29
N GLU A 693 32.59 7.44 22.12
CA GLU A 693 32.40 6.06 22.56
C GLU A 693 31.31 5.96 23.63
N GLU A 694 30.14 5.47 23.22
CA GLU A 694 28.99 5.24 24.11
C GLU A 694 29.00 3.83 24.75
N SER A 695 30.05 3.04 24.54
CA SER A 695 30.21 1.76 25.22
C SER A 695 30.40 1.97 26.72
N GLN A 696 29.57 1.29 27.51
CA GLN A 696 29.68 1.32 28.97
C GLN A 696 31.08 0.88 29.40
N GLN A 697 31.65 1.55 30.41
CA GLN A 697 32.95 1.14 30.98
C GLN A 697 32.80 -0.06 31.94
N LEU A 698 31.59 -0.27 32.45
CA LEU A 698 31.23 -1.32 33.39
C LEU A 698 29.98 -2.05 32.89
N HIS A 699 29.98 -3.37 33.01
CA HIS A 699 28.87 -4.24 32.67
C HIS A 699 28.33 -4.95 33.92
N LEU A 700 27.03 -4.83 34.20
CA LEU A 700 26.38 -5.63 35.24
C LEU A 700 26.18 -7.06 34.74
N ASN A 701 26.85 -8.02 35.38
CA ASN A 701 26.63 -9.45 35.13
C ASN A 701 25.37 -9.90 35.90
N PRO A 702 24.26 -10.25 35.22
CA PRO A 702 22.99 -10.54 35.87
C PRO A 702 23.00 -11.85 36.68
N ARG A 703 23.95 -12.76 36.43
CA ARG A 703 24.09 -14.00 37.22
C ARG A 703 24.81 -13.80 38.55
N SER A 704 25.66 -12.77 38.66
CA SER A 704 26.45 -12.50 39.87
C SER A 704 26.02 -11.24 40.62
N GLY A 705 25.23 -10.37 39.99
CA GLY A 705 24.87 -9.05 40.52
C GLY A 705 26.05 -8.07 40.59
N ARG A 706 27.20 -8.39 40.00
CA ARG A 706 28.43 -7.58 40.06
C ARG A 706 28.67 -6.81 38.77
N TRP A 707 29.14 -5.58 38.93
CA TRP A 707 29.70 -4.77 37.85
C TRP A 707 31.14 -5.21 37.56
N HIS A 708 31.46 -5.45 36.29
CA HIS A 708 32.79 -5.82 35.81
C HIS A 708 33.26 -4.84 34.73
N PRO A 709 34.57 -4.58 34.56
CA PRO A 709 35.07 -3.79 33.44
C PRO A 709 34.62 -4.37 32.10
N ASP A 710 34.03 -3.54 31.25
CA ASP A 710 33.59 -3.93 29.91
C ASP A 710 34.73 -3.64 28.89
N PRO A 711 35.29 -4.66 28.23
CA PRO A 711 36.38 -4.48 27.28
C PRO A 711 35.91 -4.07 25.88
N SER A 712 34.60 -3.86 25.64
CA SER A 712 34.03 -3.68 24.29
C SER A 712 34.73 -2.60 23.45
N ARG A 713 35.14 -1.48 24.07
CA ARG A 713 35.91 -0.39 23.42
C ARG A 713 37.29 -0.80 22.85
N ARG A 714 37.77 -2.02 23.14
CA ARG A 714 38.99 -2.60 22.53
C ARG A 714 38.72 -3.32 21.20
N GLN A 715 37.46 -3.43 20.79
CA GLN A 715 37.06 -4.04 19.52
C GLN A 715 37.23 -3.05 18.36
N HIS A 716 38.48 -2.64 18.11
CA HIS A 716 38.81 -1.66 17.08
C HIS A 716 38.44 -2.10 15.66
N HIS A 717 38.12 -3.38 15.44
CA HIS A 717 37.72 -3.95 14.14
C HIS A 717 36.51 -3.26 13.49
N ILE A 718 35.71 -2.48 14.24
CA ILE A 718 34.71 -1.58 13.65
C ILE A 718 35.31 -0.61 12.62
N GLY A 719 36.56 -0.15 12.81
CA GLY A 719 37.27 0.64 11.81
C GLY A 719 37.45 -0.13 10.49
N ILE A 720 37.87 -1.40 10.56
CA ILE A 720 38.00 -2.26 9.38
C ILE A 720 36.62 -2.50 8.73
N ALA A 721 35.57 -2.68 9.51
CA ALA A 721 34.21 -2.84 8.99
C ALA A 721 33.71 -1.57 8.26
N ILE A 722 33.98 -0.38 8.78
CA ILE A 722 33.69 0.90 8.12
C ILE A 722 34.48 1.02 6.81
N ALA A 723 35.77 0.71 6.82
CA ALA A 723 36.61 0.71 5.61
C ALA A 723 36.10 -0.28 4.55
N TYR A 724 35.72 -1.48 4.97
CA TYR A 724 35.11 -2.48 4.09
C TYR A 724 33.80 -1.98 3.48
N ASN A 725 32.93 -1.35 4.27
CA ASN A 725 31.66 -0.78 3.82
C ASN A 725 31.85 0.34 2.79
N VAL A 726 32.78 1.27 3.02
CA VAL A 726 33.17 2.32 2.07
C VAL A 726 33.66 1.70 0.75
N TRP A 727 34.52 0.68 0.82
CA TRP A 727 35.08 0.03 -0.35
C TRP A 727 34.05 -0.80 -1.12
N GLN A 728 33.20 -1.59 -0.45
CA GLN A 728 32.11 -2.34 -1.07
C GLN A 728 31.10 -1.42 -1.76
N TYR A 729 30.73 -0.31 -1.11
CA TYR A 729 29.86 0.69 -1.70
C TYR A 729 30.43 1.23 -3.02
N TYR A 730 31.72 1.62 -3.02
CA TYR A 730 32.40 2.08 -4.22
C TYR A 730 32.50 0.97 -5.29
N GLN A 731 32.85 -0.28 -4.92
CA GLN A 731 32.95 -1.40 -5.87
C GLN A 731 31.62 -1.72 -6.57
N VAL A 732 30.49 -1.59 -5.87
CA VAL A 732 29.16 -1.87 -6.44
C VAL A 732 28.64 -0.70 -7.29
N THR A 733 28.96 0.54 -6.93
CA THR A 733 28.34 1.74 -7.54
C THR A 733 29.22 2.47 -8.56
N GLY A 734 30.54 2.36 -8.42
CA GLY A 734 31.49 3.23 -9.14
C GLY A 734 31.42 4.71 -8.73
N ASP A 735 30.83 5.05 -7.57
CA ASP A 735 30.66 6.44 -7.12
C ASP A 735 32.01 7.07 -6.72
N MET A 736 32.71 7.58 -7.73
CA MET A 736 33.97 8.32 -7.61
C MET A 736 33.83 9.64 -6.86
N GLU A 737 32.67 10.30 -6.93
CA GLU A 737 32.42 11.57 -6.23
C GLU A 737 32.42 11.33 -4.72
N TYR A 738 31.63 10.34 -4.25
CA TYR A 738 31.66 9.92 -2.84
C TYR A 738 33.05 9.45 -2.40
N LEU A 739 33.77 8.69 -3.25
CA LEU A 739 35.11 8.21 -2.90
C LEU A 739 36.10 9.38 -2.74
N ILE A 740 36.07 10.38 -3.63
CA ILE A 740 36.95 11.56 -3.56
C ILE A 740 36.60 12.45 -2.36
N ASP A 741 35.31 12.77 -2.18
CA ASP A 741 34.85 13.77 -1.21
C ASP A 741 34.79 13.27 0.23
N CYS A 742 34.68 11.95 0.44
CA CYS A 742 34.47 11.35 1.77
C CYS A 742 35.23 10.03 1.96
N GLY A 743 35.07 9.08 1.03
CA GLY A 743 35.47 7.69 1.24
C GLY A 743 36.99 7.49 1.40
N ALA A 744 37.79 8.14 0.56
CA ALA A 744 39.25 8.02 0.58
C ALA A 744 39.86 8.57 1.88
N GLU A 745 39.33 9.67 2.42
CA GLU A 745 39.79 10.23 3.69
C GLU A 745 39.51 9.24 4.86
N VAL A 746 38.31 8.67 4.90
CA VAL A 746 37.94 7.64 5.90
C VAL A 746 38.86 6.43 5.81
N LEU A 747 39.10 5.91 4.61
CA LEU A 747 39.99 4.76 4.37
C LEU A 747 41.43 5.04 4.84
N VAL A 748 41.99 6.20 4.49
CA VAL A 748 43.36 6.58 4.84
C VAL A 748 43.53 6.78 6.34
N GLU A 749 42.57 7.39 7.03
CA GLU A 749 42.68 7.59 8.49
C GLU A 749 42.50 6.30 9.28
N ILE A 750 41.64 5.38 8.83
CA ILE A 750 41.54 4.04 9.43
C ILE A 750 42.86 3.28 9.22
N ALA A 751 43.45 3.33 8.03
CA ALA A 751 44.75 2.71 7.75
C ALA A 751 45.88 3.30 8.61
N ARG A 752 45.92 4.63 8.80
CA ARG A 752 46.87 5.29 9.70
C ARG A 752 46.73 4.85 11.16
N PHE A 753 45.49 4.68 11.64
CA PHE A 753 45.25 4.18 12.99
C PHE A 753 45.85 2.79 13.16
N TYR A 754 45.52 1.85 12.27
CA TYR A 754 46.08 0.51 12.33
C TYR A 754 47.60 0.47 12.21
N ALA A 755 48.20 1.24 11.29
CA ALA A 755 49.65 1.34 11.18
C ALA A 755 50.33 1.88 12.46
N SER A 756 49.66 2.77 13.20
CA SER A 756 50.14 3.29 14.49
C SER A 756 49.80 2.41 15.70
N LEU A 757 48.93 1.40 15.53
CA LEU A 757 48.55 0.43 16.55
C LEU A 757 49.44 -0.83 16.49
N THR A 758 49.93 -1.20 15.31
CA THR A 758 50.80 -2.36 15.11
C THR A 758 52.24 -2.12 15.58
N SER A 759 52.79 -3.07 16.34
CA SER A 759 54.23 -3.21 16.57
C SER A 759 54.84 -4.23 15.60
N PHE A 760 56.10 -4.03 15.23
CA PHE A 760 56.94 -5.06 14.63
C PHE A 760 57.54 -5.92 15.76
N ASP A 761 57.46 -7.24 15.62
CA ASP A 761 58.04 -8.26 16.53
C ASP A 761 59.32 -8.83 15.89
#